data_AF-A0A8D8BB21-F1
#
_entry.id   AF-A0A8D8BB21-F1
#
_cell.length_a   1.000
_cell.length_b   1.000
_cell.length_c   1.000
_cell.angle_alpha   90.00
_cell.angle_beta   90.00
_cell.angle_gamma   90.00
#
_symmetry.space_group_name_H-M   'P 1'
#
loop_
_entity.id
_entity.type
_entity.pdbx_description
1 polymer ?
#
loop_
_entity_poly.entity_id
_entity_poly.type
_entity_poly.pdbx_seq_one_letter_code
_entity_poly.pdbx_strand_id
1 'polypeptide(L)'
;MVRQNWILLAVVGAVLIYEASGLNCVVCNSQEANCVDGSKPSEACTNGETSCYLRTNGANINRGCLTDAQPDCPAVEGSTCIKCTSDDCNNQQLKWPQCHKCATTDATCSDAQTGAGSFCTNYISANKCYERFSAGKVERGCQSDLPAAANNPCEGNDQCIACDGNNCNSDEGRVFQETTCVQCDTSNDADGKCLDGSAAATKCVEMSGGKCYSRIIANGVLERGCSGKLTPVEVTACTGTTCAICTEDNGCNKGIFPADRLQCHQCKKADSASCSDELTTEVNSKICSIYQADDKCYSRVKDDQSFDRGCQSNLPANEKSCNGLANCFECDGKNCNSLSEQTLKDSTKCQRCTSDDAGCLAGTAPVQSCGQTGDSCFVRINNDGKLERDCLSTLKTDDEKVKCNSDTDKTCIACTEAGCNNQKWLKCHKCKGGACKDEQAGEGEHCTNYKESDKCYERFLDGTDVDRGCESDLDPATENVCVANQQCKTCDVDSCNNDVSTAFLETKCVQCKSSEDADGSCLKGTKAEEICAVPDGKCYSRIIAGGVLERGCRSALTAQEQTACTGEQCNLCGDVGCNKGVFPENRLLCYQCQSTDDASCSNELTGDAKAGLCKIWKADDKCYSRVTAALNFERGCQSDLGDNANVCDALNDCLECDGKNCNSLSEQKLKNRAKCLKCDSEDTSCVDATSEIVSANCDNVEDSCFVRVNNGKLERNCLNTLGEADQAKCKDANDQSCVTCTGQGCNVEKWIKCHQCKESSSSTCNAEQVDANAQFCPKYKVDNQCYERLESEKVVRGCSNDLSEAACTNNLECRTCAESACNKAAANSLKTNQRCLQCSTASDDGGLCLAG
;
A
#
# COMPACT_ATOMS: atom_id res chain seq x y z
N MET A 1 110.62 -23.99 11.30
CA MET A 1 111.78 -24.53 10.57
C MET A 1 112.15 -23.47 9.52
N VAL A 2 113.23 -22.71 9.70
CA VAL A 2 114.59 -22.98 9.16
C VAL A 2 114.54 -22.90 7.63
N ARG A 3 115.26 -22.04 6.88
CA ARG A 3 116.41 -21.16 7.16
C ARG A 3 116.68 -20.26 5.92
N GLN A 4 117.15 -19.03 6.19
CA GLN A 4 118.30 -18.30 5.61
C GLN A 4 118.49 -18.09 4.08
N ASN A 5 118.58 -16.84 3.56
CA ASN A 5 119.71 -15.86 3.55
C ASN A 5 120.57 -16.06 2.26
N TRP A 6 121.02 -15.10 1.42
CA TRP A 6 121.79 -13.85 1.56
C TRP A 6 121.71 -13.04 0.22
N ILE A 7 121.46 -11.72 0.20
CA ILE A 7 122.39 -10.55 0.07
C ILE A 7 123.29 -10.52 -1.18
N LEU A 8 123.13 -9.51 -2.06
CA LEU A 8 124.14 -8.44 -2.27
C LEU A 8 123.63 -7.23 -3.08
N LEU A 9 123.96 -6.04 -2.57
CA LEU A 9 123.81 -4.69 -3.15
C LEU A 9 124.82 -4.41 -4.27
N ALA A 10 124.45 -3.56 -5.23
CA ALA A 10 125.30 -2.45 -5.70
C ALA A 10 124.47 -1.36 -6.40
N VAL A 11 124.72 -0.11 -6.00
CA VAL A 11 124.08 1.15 -6.40
C VAL A 11 124.93 1.85 -7.47
N VAL A 12 124.35 2.90 -8.08
CA VAL A 12 124.91 4.01 -8.88
C VAL A 12 124.73 3.79 -10.40
N GLY A 13 124.02 4.60 -11.18
CA GLY A 13 123.48 5.95 -11.02
C GLY A 13 123.90 6.79 -12.23
N ALA A 14 123.01 7.08 -13.19
CA ALA A 14 123.16 8.14 -14.19
C ALA A 14 121.89 8.38 -15.02
N VAL A 15 121.37 9.61 -14.89
CA VAL A 15 120.74 10.46 -15.93
C VAL A 15 119.42 10.01 -16.56
N LEU A 16 118.35 10.73 -16.16
CA LEU A 16 117.07 10.86 -16.86
C LEU A 16 117.27 11.47 -18.25
N ILE A 17 116.90 10.73 -19.28
CA ILE A 17 116.35 11.27 -20.52
C ILE A 17 114.88 10.82 -20.50
N TYR A 18 113.97 11.77 -20.28
CA TYR A 18 112.53 11.54 -20.42
C TYR A 18 112.25 11.56 -21.92
N GLU A 19 112.35 10.41 -22.59
CA GLU A 19 111.76 10.26 -23.92
C GLU A 19 110.24 10.37 -23.74
N ALA A 20 109.63 11.36 -24.41
CA ALA A 20 108.18 11.44 -24.49
C ALA A 20 107.69 10.15 -25.14
N SER A 21 106.97 9.32 -24.39
CA SER A 21 106.25 8.17 -24.92
C SER A 21 105.27 8.67 -25.98
N GLY A 22 105.57 8.38 -27.25
CA GLY A 22 104.68 8.70 -28.37
C GLY A 22 103.36 7.95 -28.25
N LEU A 23 102.27 8.60 -28.70
CA LEU A 23 100.93 8.02 -28.77
C LEU A 23 100.96 6.72 -29.58
N ASN A 24 100.35 5.64 -29.10
CA ASN A 24 100.18 4.41 -29.88
C ASN A 24 98.76 4.35 -30.46
N CYS A 25 98.65 4.07 -31.75
CA CYS A 25 97.36 3.89 -32.43
C CYS A 25 97.34 2.61 -33.25
N VAL A 26 96.15 2.04 -33.45
CA VAL A 26 95.96 1.02 -34.48
C VAL A 26 96.10 1.70 -35.85
N VAL A 27 97.04 1.24 -36.67
CA VAL A 27 97.27 1.75 -38.03
C VAL A 27 97.02 0.64 -39.04
N CYS A 28 95.95 0.77 -39.81
CA CYS A 28 95.57 -0.23 -40.82
C CYS A 28 94.44 0.25 -41.72
N ASN A 29 94.22 -0.47 -42.81
CA ASN A 29 93.01 -0.41 -43.61
C ASN A 29 92.23 -1.73 -43.58
N SER A 30 90.94 -1.70 -43.94
CA SER A 30 90.04 -2.86 -43.87
C SER A 30 90.40 -4.06 -44.74
N GLN A 31 91.40 -3.97 -45.62
CA GLN A 31 91.93 -5.12 -46.36
C GLN A 31 92.94 -5.93 -45.52
N GLU A 32 93.43 -5.34 -44.42
CA GLU A 32 94.34 -6.00 -43.49
C GLU A 32 93.55 -6.78 -42.44
N ALA A 33 94.02 -7.99 -42.13
CA ALA A 33 93.44 -8.81 -41.06
C ALA A 33 93.41 -8.04 -39.74
N ASN A 34 92.37 -8.24 -38.94
CA ASN A 34 92.21 -7.64 -37.61
C ASN A 34 92.07 -6.11 -37.61
N CYS A 35 91.97 -5.46 -38.78
CA CYS A 35 91.77 -4.01 -38.84
C CYS A 35 90.32 -3.61 -38.52
N VAL A 36 89.36 -4.37 -39.07
CA VAL A 36 87.94 -4.05 -38.98
C VAL A 36 87.43 -4.13 -37.54
N ASP A 37 87.72 -5.24 -36.87
CA ASP A 37 87.38 -5.45 -35.47
C ASP A 37 88.25 -4.64 -34.48
N GLY A 38 89.30 -3.96 -34.97
CA GLY A 38 90.20 -3.14 -34.17
C GLY A 38 91.15 -3.95 -33.28
N SER A 39 91.37 -5.23 -33.58
CA SER A 39 92.24 -6.13 -32.82
C SER A 39 93.69 -6.18 -33.30
N LYS A 40 94.03 -5.49 -34.41
CA LYS A 40 95.41 -5.33 -34.85
C LYS A 40 96.23 -4.59 -33.77
N PRO A 41 97.45 -5.05 -33.43
CA PRO A 41 98.32 -4.34 -32.49
C PRO A 41 98.56 -2.90 -32.91
N SER A 42 98.66 -2.01 -31.93
CA SER A 42 98.99 -0.62 -32.17
C SER A 42 100.47 -0.43 -32.44
N GLU A 43 100.77 0.66 -33.14
CA GLU A 43 102.11 1.07 -33.49
C GLU A 43 102.31 2.52 -33.02
N ALA A 44 103.55 2.87 -32.69
CA ALA A 44 103.89 4.21 -32.22
C ALA A 44 103.72 5.24 -33.35
N CYS A 45 102.96 6.29 -33.09
CA CYS A 45 102.79 7.41 -34.00
C CYS A 45 104.08 8.23 -34.15
N THR A 46 104.19 8.94 -35.26
CA THR A 46 105.33 9.82 -35.55
C THR A 46 105.26 11.13 -34.75
N ASN A 47 106.42 11.77 -34.55
CA ASN A 47 106.52 13.01 -33.78
C ASN A 47 105.62 14.12 -34.37
N GLY A 48 104.59 14.52 -33.63
CA GLY A 48 103.62 15.57 -34.00
C GLY A 48 102.18 15.08 -34.16
N GLU A 49 101.94 13.77 -34.16
CA GLU A 49 100.60 13.17 -34.13
C GLU A 49 100.08 13.08 -32.69
N THR A 50 98.89 13.62 -32.44
CA THR A 50 98.32 13.81 -31.10
C THR A 50 96.97 13.10 -30.90
N SER A 51 96.44 12.46 -31.94
CA SER A 51 95.18 11.71 -31.90
C SER A 51 95.23 10.45 -32.76
N CYS A 52 94.52 9.41 -32.36
CA CYS A 52 94.16 8.31 -33.25
C CYS A 52 92.84 8.62 -33.96
N TYR A 53 92.62 8.04 -35.14
CA TYR A 53 91.36 8.13 -35.85
C TYR A 53 90.85 6.76 -36.31
N LEU A 54 89.54 6.70 -36.54
CA LEU A 54 88.84 5.66 -37.30
C LEU A 54 87.91 6.36 -38.29
N ARG A 55 88.07 6.10 -39.59
CA ARG A 55 87.26 6.71 -40.65
C ARG A 55 86.75 5.70 -41.65
N THR A 56 85.64 6.04 -42.30
CA THR A 56 85.06 5.25 -43.37
C THR A 56 84.89 6.07 -44.65
N ASN A 57 84.93 5.40 -45.80
CA ASN A 57 84.39 5.93 -47.06
C ASN A 57 83.16 5.14 -47.54
N GLY A 58 82.52 4.39 -46.64
CA GLY A 58 81.39 3.49 -46.90
C GLY A 58 81.81 2.09 -47.36
N ALA A 59 82.91 1.97 -48.10
CA ALA A 59 83.42 0.68 -48.58
C ALA A 59 84.55 0.12 -47.72
N ASN A 60 85.40 0.99 -47.18
CA ASN A 60 86.58 0.63 -46.39
C ASN A 60 86.64 1.46 -45.12
N ILE A 61 87.20 0.87 -44.07
CA ILE A 61 87.58 1.61 -42.87
C ILE A 61 89.09 1.73 -42.77
N ASN A 62 89.56 2.86 -42.23
CA ASN A 62 90.96 3.13 -41.98
C ASN A 62 91.15 3.60 -40.55
N ARG A 63 92.10 2.99 -39.85
CA ARG A 63 92.58 3.38 -38.52
C ARG A 63 93.98 3.96 -38.67
N GLY A 64 94.30 5.03 -37.95
CA GLY A 64 95.64 5.60 -37.99
C GLY A 64 95.88 6.73 -37.00
N CYS A 65 97.05 7.35 -37.10
CA CYS A 65 97.46 8.52 -36.34
C CYS A 65 97.10 9.82 -37.09
N LEU A 66 96.80 10.90 -36.36
CA LEU A 66 96.42 12.21 -36.89
C LEU A 66 97.18 13.32 -36.15
N THR A 67 97.61 14.34 -36.90
CA THR A 67 98.13 15.59 -36.34
C THR A 67 97.00 16.60 -36.11
N ASP A 68 97.13 17.48 -35.12
CA ASP A 68 96.14 18.56 -34.89
C ASP A 68 96.01 19.55 -36.07
N ALA A 69 96.96 19.52 -37.02
CA ALA A 69 96.96 20.35 -38.23
C ALA A 69 96.08 19.79 -39.38
N GLN A 70 95.52 18.57 -39.26
CA GLN A 70 94.58 18.01 -40.23
C GLN A 70 93.13 18.06 -39.72
N PRO A 71 92.28 18.99 -40.21
CA PRO A 71 90.89 19.17 -39.75
C PRO A 71 89.88 18.12 -40.29
N ASP A 72 90.32 17.13 -41.08
CA ASP A 72 89.48 16.21 -41.85
C ASP A 72 88.83 15.07 -41.01
N CYS A 73 88.76 15.23 -39.69
CA CYS A 73 88.15 14.27 -38.77
C CYS A 73 87.53 14.95 -37.54
N PRO A 74 86.27 15.38 -37.61
CA PRO A 74 85.60 16.05 -36.49
C PRO A 74 85.25 15.03 -35.40
N ALA A 75 85.59 15.32 -34.14
CA ALA A 75 85.32 14.45 -32.99
C ALA A 75 83.84 14.48 -32.55
N VAL A 76 82.90 14.30 -33.48
CA VAL A 76 81.45 14.37 -33.23
C VAL A 76 80.74 13.14 -33.80
N GLU A 77 79.73 12.64 -33.10
CA GLU A 77 78.84 11.61 -33.66
C GLU A 77 78.08 12.14 -34.88
N GLY A 78 77.75 11.25 -35.81
CA GLY A 78 77.14 11.61 -37.09
C GLY A 78 78.13 11.95 -38.22
N SER A 79 79.43 11.81 -37.99
CA SER A 79 80.49 12.04 -38.99
C SER A 79 81.01 10.73 -39.62
N THR A 80 81.72 10.83 -40.74
CA THR A 80 82.41 9.71 -41.42
C THR A 80 83.78 9.39 -40.82
N CYS A 81 84.20 10.13 -39.79
CA CYS A 81 85.48 9.98 -39.13
C CYS A 81 85.40 10.38 -37.66
N ILE A 82 85.86 9.51 -36.77
CA ILE A 82 85.97 9.79 -35.33
C ILE A 82 87.44 9.80 -34.91
N LYS A 83 87.82 10.74 -34.05
CA LYS A 83 89.15 10.81 -33.44
C LYS A 83 89.11 10.70 -31.92
N CYS A 84 90.18 10.21 -31.34
CA CYS A 84 90.37 10.03 -29.90
C CYS A 84 91.85 10.28 -29.53
N THR A 85 92.14 10.62 -28.28
CA THR A 85 93.45 11.19 -27.88
C THR A 85 94.27 10.33 -26.90
N SER A 86 93.80 9.14 -26.54
CA SER A 86 94.54 8.23 -25.63
C SER A 86 95.19 7.07 -26.39
N ASP A 87 96.22 6.46 -25.79
CA ASP A 87 96.84 5.26 -26.34
C ASP A 87 95.79 4.18 -26.62
N ASP A 88 95.92 3.53 -27.78
CA ASP A 88 95.06 2.45 -28.27
C ASP A 88 93.56 2.82 -28.35
N CYS A 89 93.20 4.10 -28.35
CA CYS A 89 91.79 4.48 -28.27
C CYS A 89 90.98 4.11 -29.51
N ASN A 90 91.64 3.93 -30.66
CA ASN A 90 91.03 3.45 -31.90
C ASN A 90 91.15 1.92 -32.04
N ASN A 91 90.97 1.18 -30.96
CA ASN A 91 90.96 -0.29 -30.94
C ASN A 91 89.53 -0.88 -31.04
N GLN A 92 89.37 -2.12 -30.57
CA GLN A 92 88.12 -2.89 -30.50
C GLN A 92 86.96 -2.19 -29.76
N GLN A 93 87.23 -1.16 -28.96
CA GLN A 93 86.19 -0.35 -28.30
C GLN A 93 85.47 0.58 -29.28
N LEU A 94 86.16 1.07 -30.32
CA LEU A 94 85.56 1.85 -31.40
C LEU A 94 85.21 0.92 -32.57
N LYS A 95 83.97 0.42 -32.56
CA LYS A 95 83.43 -0.47 -33.60
C LYS A 95 82.66 0.31 -34.66
N TRP A 96 82.73 -0.17 -35.90
CA TRP A 96 82.00 0.40 -37.03
C TRP A 96 81.31 -0.72 -37.80
N PRO A 97 79.98 -0.89 -37.65
CA PRO A 97 79.31 -2.06 -38.21
C PRO A 97 79.21 -2.02 -39.73
N GLN A 98 79.23 -3.20 -40.33
CA GLN A 98 78.78 -3.44 -41.70
C GLN A 98 77.31 -3.88 -41.66
N CYS A 99 76.46 -3.35 -42.53
CA CYS A 99 75.06 -3.74 -42.62
C CYS A 99 74.65 -3.94 -44.09
N HIS A 100 73.69 -4.83 -44.32
CA HIS A 100 73.00 -4.88 -45.61
C HIS A 100 72.11 -3.64 -45.75
N LYS A 101 72.14 -3.01 -46.92
CA LYS A 101 71.37 -1.81 -47.23
C LYS A 101 70.57 -2.03 -48.51
N CYS A 102 69.25 -1.85 -48.45
CA CYS A 102 68.36 -1.93 -49.60
C CYS A 102 67.06 -1.17 -49.30
N ALA A 103 66.43 -0.65 -50.35
CA ALA A 103 65.21 0.15 -50.26
C ALA A 103 63.96 -0.70 -50.58
N THR A 104 62.78 -0.17 -50.26
CA THR A 104 61.49 -0.82 -50.61
C THR A 104 61.26 -0.97 -52.12
N THR A 105 62.05 -0.29 -52.96
CA THR A 105 62.02 -0.47 -54.42
C THR A 105 62.78 -1.72 -54.88
N ASP A 106 63.66 -2.27 -54.06
CA ASP A 106 64.49 -3.42 -54.41
C ASP A 106 63.70 -4.72 -54.19
N ALA A 107 63.45 -5.46 -55.28
CA ALA A 107 62.60 -6.65 -55.26
C ALA A 107 63.13 -7.77 -54.35
N THR A 108 64.44 -7.83 -54.12
CA THR A 108 65.14 -8.87 -53.34
C THR A 108 65.51 -8.39 -51.93
N CYS A 109 65.06 -7.21 -51.49
CA CYS A 109 65.39 -6.69 -50.16
C CYS A 109 64.77 -7.54 -49.04
N SER A 110 63.63 -8.18 -49.34
CA SER A 110 62.92 -9.11 -48.47
C SER A 110 63.58 -10.50 -48.38
N ASP A 111 64.45 -10.85 -49.33
CA ASP A 111 65.10 -12.17 -49.36
C ASP A 111 66.27 -12.25 -48.36
N ALA A 112 66.83 -13.44 -48.17
CA ALA A 112 68.09 -13.63 -47.44
C ALA A 112 69.20 -12.82 -48.12
N GLN A 113 69.91 -12.00 -47.36
CA GLN A 113 71.01 -11.21 -47.91
C GLN A 113 72.32 -12.00 -47.84
N THR A 114 72.93 -12.26 -49.00
CA THR A 114 74.19 -13.00 -49.11
C THR A 114 75.38 -12.06 -49.32
N GLY A 115 76.53 -12.38 -48.70
CA GLY A 115 77.77 -11.60 -48.84
C GLY A 115 78.01 -10.61 -47.70
N ALA A 116 79.07 -9.80 -47.81
CA ALA A 116 79.35 -8.75 -46.82
C ALA A 116 78.57 -7.47 -47.15
N GLY A 117 77.90 -6.89 -46.16
CA GLY A 117 77.27 -5.59 -46.24
C GLY A 117 78.28 -4.43 -46.35
N SER A 118 77.75 -3.21 -46.42
CA SER A 118 78.57 -2.00 -46.49
C SER A 118 78.73 -1.37 -45.10
N PHE A 119 79.84 -0.67 -44.87
CA PHE A 119 80.01 0.04 -43.61
C PHE A 119 78.93 1.13 -43.48
N CYS A 120 78.46 1.33 -42.25
CA CYS A 120 77.55 2.44 -41.96
C CYS A 120 78.20 3.78 -42.33
N THR A 121 77.41 4.75 -42.80
CA THR A 121 77.99 5.99 -43.34
C THR A 121 78.55 6.85 -42.21
N ASN A 122 77.79 6.95 -41.12
CA ASN A 122 78.12 7.79 -39.98
C ASN A 122 78.48 6.97 -38.74
N TYR A 123 79.37 7.52 -37.90
CA TYR A 123 79.69 6.95 -36.60
C TYR A 123 78.68 7.37 -35.54
N ILE A 124 78.15 6.42 -34.78
CA ILE A 124 77.49 6.63 -33.49
C ILE A 124 77.94 5.52 -32.52
N SER A 125 78.08 5.82 -31.24
CA SER A 125 78.66 4.91 -30.23
C SER A 125 77.90 3.59 -30.02
N ALA A 126 76.62 3.52 -30.41
CA ALA A 126 75.78 2.32 -30.33
C ALA A 126 75.09 1.99 -31.67
N ASN A 127 75.86 2.03 -32.77
CA ASN A 127 75.30 1.84 -34.11
C ASN A 127 74.80 0.40 -34.32
N LYS A 128 73.64 0.27 -34.95
CA LYS A 128 72.95 -1.00 -35.21
C LYS A 128 72.59 -1.13 -36.68
N CYS A 129 72.49 -2.36 -37.15
CA CYS A 129 71.78 -2.62 -38.41
C CYS A 129 70.29 -2.69 -38.13
N TYR A 130 69.46 -2.25 -39.07
CA TYR A 130 68.01 -2.39 -38.98
C TYR A 130 67.42 -3.08 -40.21
N GLU A 131 66.23 -3.60 -40.00
CA GLU A 131 65.28 -4.06 -41.02
C GLU A 131 63.90 -3.50 -40.65
N ARG A 132 63.20 -2.86 -41.58
CA ARG A 132 61.89 -2.24 -41.35
C ARG A 132 60.88 -2.62 -42.42
N PHE A 133 59.63 -2.85 -42.02
CA PHE A 133 58.50 -3.01 -42.93
C PHE A 133 57.86 -1.66 -43.22
N SER A 134 57.70 -1.33 -44.50
CA SER A 134 57.09 -0.08 -44.94
C SER A 134 56.33 -0.33 -46.25
N ALA A 135 55.03 0.01 -46.26
CA ALA A 135 54.16 -0.11 -47.43
C ALA A 135 54.18 -1.50 -48.10
N GLY A 136 54.12 -2.56 -47.31
CA GLY A 136 54.08 -3.94 -47.82
C GLY A 136 55.44 -4.52 -48.23
N LYS A 137 56.56 -3.82 -47.97
CA LYS A 137 57.90 -4.24 -48.39
C LYS A 137 58.96 -3.97 -47.32
N VAL A 138 60.08 -4.67 -47.44
CA VAL A 138 61.23 -4.56 -46.52
C VAL A 138 62.22 -3.51 -47.01
N GLU A 139 62.77 -2.74 -46.07
CA GLU A 139 63.99 -1.95 -46.24
C GLU A 139 65.01 -2.31 -45.15
N ARG A 140 66.30 -2.22 -45.47
CA ARG A 140 67.42 -2.55 -44.57
C ARG A 140 68.43 -1.41 -44.56
N GLY A 141 69.07 -1.16 -43.42
CA GLY A 141 70.09 -0.12 -43.34
C GLY A 141 70.83 -0.05 -42.01
N CYS A 142 71.57 1.04 -41.82
CA CYS A 142 72.21 1.37 -40.55
C CYS A 142 71.38 2.40 -39.80
N GLN A 143 71.27 2.26 -38.48
CA GLN A 143 70.55 3.21 -37.66
C GLN A 143 71.21 4.61 -37.67
N SER A 144 72.54 4.68 -37.80
CA SER A 144 73.27 5.93 -38.01
C SER A 144 72.92 6.69 -39.29
N ASP A 145 72.30 6.01 -40.25
CA ASP A 145 71.93 6.58 -41.54
C ASP A 145 70.46 7.06 -41.50
N LEU A 146 69.74 6.83 -40.39
CA LEU A 146 68.38 7.32 -40.15
C LEU A 146 68.39 8.74 -39.54
N PRO A 147 67.28 9.51 -39.69
CA PRO A 147 67.11 10.79 -39.00
C PRO A 147 67.30 10.66 -37.48
N ALA A 148 67.70 11.76 -36.82
CA ALA A 148 67.95 11.81 -35.37
C ALA A 148 66.80 11.21 -34.54
N ALA A 149 67.12 10.68 -33.34
CA ALA A 149 66.26 9.90 -32.45
C ALA A 149 64.77 10.34 -32.38
N ALA A 150 64.49 11.64 -32.26
CA ALA A 150 63.11 12.16 -32.22
C ALA A 150 62.24 11.84 -33.47
N ASN A 151 62.86 11.51 -34.60
CA ASN A 151 62.22 11.12 -35.86
C ASN A 151 62.76 9.77 -36.39
N ASN A 152 63.38 8.97 -35.53
CA ASN A 152 63.92 7.68 -35.93
C ASN A 152 62.76 6.68 -36.13
N PRO A 153 62.53 6.18 -37.35
CA PRO A 153 61.42 5.28 -37.63
C PRO A 153 61.52 3.90 -36.94
N CYS A 154 62.65 3.62 -36.29
CA CYS A 154 62.93 2.37 -35.60
C CYS A 154 62.88 2.48 -34.07
N GLU A 155 62.57 3.65 -33.52
CA GLU A 155 62.45 3.85 -32.08
C GLU A 155 61.00 3.65 -31.63
N GLY A 156 60.76 2.66 -30.75
CA GLY A 156 59.41 2.33 -30.24
C GLY A 156 58.45 1.75 -31.29
N ASN A 157 58.96 1.30 -32.43
CA ASN A 157 58.18 0.83 -33.56
C ASN A 157 58.39 -0.66 -33.80
N ASP A 158 57.37 -1.48 -33.52
CA ASP A 158 57.36 -2.91 -33.83
C ASP A 158 57.49 -3.20 -35.33
N GLN A 159 57.39 -2.17 -36.19
CA GLN A 159 57.69 -2.26 -37.62
C GLN A 159 59.15 -2.28 -37.99
N CYS A 160 60.06 -2.06 -37.03
CA CYS A 160 61.49 -2.06 -37.28
C CYS A 160 62.22 -2.92 -36.25
N ILE A 161 63.10 -3.77 -36.75
CA ILE A 161 63.94 -4.64 -35.93
C ILE A 161 65.39 -4.18 -36.09
N ALA A 162 65.99 -3.71 -34.99
CA ALA A 162 67.41 -3.40 -34.91
C ALA A 162 68.20 -4.58 -34.34
N CYS A 163 69.43 -4.78 -34.81
CA CYS A 163 70.34 -5.81 -34.32
C CYS A 163 71.77 -5.29 -34.19
N ASP A 164 72.53 -5.92 -33.28
CA ASP A 164 73.92 -5.60 -33.00
C ASP A 164 74.85 -6.59 -33.74
N GLY A 165 75.91 -6.07 -34.36
CA GLY A 165 76.94 -6.88 -35.03
C GLY A 165 77.00 -6.68 -36.55
N ASN A 166 78.10 -7.14 -37.16
CA ASN A 166 78.28 -7.04 -38.62
C ASN A 166 77.29 -7.95 -39.35
N ASN A 167 76.61 -7.39 -40.34
CA ASN A 167 75.67 -8.05 -41.22
C ASN A 167 74.54 -8.78 -40.49
N CYS A 168 74.21 -8.38 -39.25
CA CYS A 168 73.18 -9.07 -38.45
C CYS A 168 71.77 -8.98 -39.06
N ASN A 169 71.57 -8.09 -40.04
CA ASN A 169 70.34 -7.98 -40.83
C ASN A 169 70.39 -8.81 -42.13
N SER A 170 71.03 -9.99 -42.10
CA SER A 170 71.20 -10.89 -43.26
C SER A 170 70.14 -12.00 -43.40
N ASP A 171 69.53 -12.42 -42.30
CA ASP A 171 68.73 -13.66 -42.28
C ASP A 171 67.42 -13.54 -43.07
N GLU A 172 67.03 -14.61 -43.79
CA GLU A 172 65.73 -14.79 -44.47
C GLU A 172 64.52 -14.85 -43.52
N GLY A 173 64.73 -14.67 -42.22
CA GLY A 173 63.92 -15.29 -41.18
C GLY A 173 63.27 -14.36 -40.15
N ARG A 174 63.48 -13.04 -40.20
CA ARG A 174 62.64 -12.09 -39.43
C ARG A 174 61.41 -11.72 -40.24
N VAL A 175 60.68 -12.75 -40.66
CA VAL A 175 59.59 -12.66 -41.63
C VAL A 175 58.48 -11.78 -41.05
N PHE A 176 58.27 -10.62 -41.67
CA PHE A 176 56.96 -9.97 -41.71
C PHE A 176 56.03 -10.95 -42.43
N GLN A 177 55.46 -11.92 -41.70
CA GLN A 177 54.61 -12.98 -42.26
C GLN A 177 53.58 -12.28 -43.14
N GLU A 178 53.62 -12.53 -44.46
CA GLU A 178 52.68 -11.98 -45.42
C GLU A 178 51.29 -12.53 -45.08
N THR A 179 50.66 -11.93 -44.09
CA THR A 179 49.38 -12.34 -43.57
C THR A 179 48.34 -11.89 -44.59
N THR A 180 47.51 -12.82 -45.05
CA THR A 180 46.33 -12.46 -45.82
C THR A 180 45.12 -12.60 -44.92
N CYS A 181 44.27 -11.57 -44.86
CA CYS A 181 43.01 -11.60 -44.13
C CYS A 181 41.86 -11.34 -45.09
N VAL A 182 40.66 -11.79 -44.74
CA VAL A 182 39.46 -11.24 -45.38
C VAL A 182 39.36 -9.78 -44.95
N GLN A 183 39.35 -8.86 -45.92
CA GLN A 183 39.36 -7.42 -45.68
C GLN A 183 38.16 -6.80 -46.41
N CYS A 184 37.09 -6.51 -45.68
CA CYS A 184 35.83 -6.02 -46.25
C CYS A 184 34.92 -5.46 -45.15
N ASP A 185 33.89 -4.73 -45.56
CA ASP A 185 32.81 -4.28 -44.69
C ASP A 185 31.44 -4.54 -45.35
N THR A 186 30.42 -4.83 -44.53
CA THR A 186 29.08 -5.13 -45.06
C THR A 186 28.28 -3.90 -45.52
N SER A 187 28.82 -2.68 -45.40
CA SER A 187 28.16 -1.48 -45.94
C SER A 187 28.27 -1.40 -47.46
N ASN A 188 29.27 -2.05 -48.05
CA ASN A 188 29.51 -2.12 -49.51
C ASN A 188 29.55 -3.57 -50.04
N ASP A 189 28.80 -4.49 -49.44
CA ASP A 189 28.83 -5.93 -49.74
C ASP A 189 27.67 -6.37 -50.66
N ALA A 190 27.61 -5.79 -51.86
CA ALA A 190 26.52 -6.04 -52.80
C ALA A 190 26.44 -7.51 -53.28
N ASP A 191 27.55 -8.25 -53.25
CA ASP A 191 27.62 -9.67 -53.61
C ASP A 191 27.50 -10.62 -52.41
N GLY A 192 27.41 -10.09 -51.18
CA GLY A 192 27.19 -10.83 -49.94
C GLY A 192 28.39 -11.63 -49.43
N LYS A 193 29.55 -11.53 -50.10
CA LYS A 193 30.72 -12.37 -49.81
C LYS A 193 31.43 -11.95 -48.52
N CYS A 194 31.32 -10.70 -48.12
CA CYS A 194 31.86 -10.26 -46.83
C CYS A 194 31.06 -10.86 -45.67
N LEU A 195 29.74 -10.84 -45.81
CA LEU A 195 28.77 -11.29 -44.82
C LEU A 195 28.85 -12.81 -44.58
N ASP A 196 28.82 -13.62 -45.64
CA ASP A 196 28.94 -15.08 -45.52
C ASP A 196 30.39 -15.55 -45.26
N GLY A 197 31.36 -14.64 -45.42
CA GLY A 197 32.78 -14.88 -45.20
C GLY A 197 33.46 -15.66 -46.33
N SER A 198 32.88 -15.67 -47.53
CA SER A 198 33.45 -16.27 -48.75
C SER A 198 34.35 -15.33 -49.56
N ALA A 199 34.45 -14.05 -49.16
CA ALA A 199 35.36 -13.09 -49.76
C ALA A 199 36.82 -13.57 -49.67
N ALA A 200 37.58 -13.39 -50.75
CA ALA A 200 38.96 -13.83 -50.81
C ALA A 200 39.84 -13.04 -49.82
N ALA A 201 40.75 -13.75 -49.14
CA ALA A 201 41.73 -13.10 -48.29
C ALA A 201 42.77 -12.35 -49.14
N THR A 202 43.07 -11.10 -48.77
CA THR A 202 44.03 -10.23 -49.45
C THR A 202 45.19 -9.89 -48.51
N LYS A 203 46.35 -9.54 -49.07
CA LYS A 203 47.55 -9.21 -48.28
C LYS A 203 47.31 -8.01 -47.35
N CYS A 204 47.78 -8.11 -46.11
CA CYS A 204 47.74 -7.01 -45.16
C CYS A 204 48.67 -5.87 -45.59
N VAL A 205 48.16 -4.64 -45.52
CA VAL A 205 48.94 -3.42 -45.83
C VAL A 205 49.88 -3.06 -44.67
N GLU A 206 49.43 -3.30 -43.45
CA GLU A 206 50.16 -3.06 -42.19
C GLU A 206 50.46 -4.38 -41.50
N MET A 207 51.53 -4.44 -40.70
CA MET A 207 51.81 -5.70 -40.01
C MET A 207 50.76 -6.02 -38.97
N SER A 208 50.23 -7.23 -39.11
CA SER A 208 49.29 -7.81 -38.16
C SER A 208 49.88 -8.92 -37.30
N GLY A 209 51.14 -9.32 -37.54
CA GLY A 209 51.76 -10.43 -36.82
C GLY A 209 51.00 -11.76 -36.94
N GLY A 210 50.43 -12.05 -38.12
CA GLY A 210 49.63 -13.25 -38.36
C GLY A 210 48.17 -13.16 -37.91
N LYS A 211 47.71 -11.97 -37.48
CA LYS A 211 46.38 -11.83 -36.85
C LYS A 211 45.36 -11.16 -37.77
N CYS A 212 44.19 -11.77 -37.89
CA CYS A 212 43.04 -11.16 -38.56
C CYS A 212 41.94 -10.85 -37.54
N TYR A 213 41.09 -9.87 -37.82
CA TYR A 213 39.94 -9.55 -36.98
C TYR A 213 38.61 -9.65 -37.75
N SER A 214 37.54 -9.89 -37.00
CA SER A 214 36.16 -9.62 -37.39
C SER A 214 35.49 -8.89 -36.25
N ARG A 215 34.82 -7.77 -36.54
CA ARG A 215 34.15 -6.96 -35.52
C ARG A 215 32.85 -6.36 -36.03
N ILE A 216 31.92 -6.15 -35.12
CA ILE A 216 30.70 -5.39 -35.36
C ILE A 216 30.95 -3.95 -34.95
N ILE A 217 30.87 -3.03 -35.92
CA ILE A 217 31.00 -1.59 -35.71
C ILE A 217 29.62 -0.93 -35.59
N ALA A 218 29.57 0.40 -35.51
CA ALA A 218 28.32 1.15 -35.39
C ALA A 218 27.27 0.71 -36.43
N ASN A 219 26.00 0.70 -36.02
CA ASN A 219 24.85 0.25 -36.81
C ASN A 219 24.89 -1.23 -37.24
N GLY A 220 25.57 -2.11 -36.49
CA GLY A 220 25.54 -3.55 -36.72
C GLY A 220 26.31 -4.02 -37.96
N VAL A 221 27.11 -3.15 -38.56
CA VAL A 221 27.94 -3.45 -39.75
C VAL A 221 29.08 -4.37 -39.34
N LEU A 222 29.34 -5.40 -40.15
CA LEU A 222 30.49 -6.28 -39.98
C LEU A 222 31.69 -5.71 -40.72
N GLU A 223 32.79 -5.54 -40.00
CA GLU A 223 34.10 -5.20 -40.55
C GLU A 223 35.08 -6.36 -40.32
N ARG A 224 35.76 -6.77 -41.39
CA ARG A 224 36.83 -7.76 -41.37
C ARG A 224 38.12 -7.10 -41.82
N GLY A 225 39.24 -7.42 -41.16
CA GLY A 225 40.52 -6.84 -41.53
C GLY A 225 41.74 -7.51 -40.91
N CYS A 226 42.90 -6.93 -41.19
CA CYS A 226 44.16 -7.28 -40.54
C CYS A 226 44.30 -6.52 -39.22
N SER A 227 44.79 -7.14 -38.15
CA SER A 227 44.89 -6.47 -36.84
C SER A 227 45.80 -5.24 -36.85
N GLY A 228 46.71 -5.12 -37.83
CA GLY A 228 47.57 -3.95 -37.99
C GLY A 228 46.79 -2.63 -38.14
N LYS A 229 45.60 -2.70 -38.75
CA LYS A 229 44.68 -1.55 -38.92
C LYS A 229 44.11 -1.03 -37.60
N LEU A 230 44.19 -1.84 -36.53
CA LEU A 230 43.66 -1.51 -35.22
C LEU A 230 44.76 -0.90 -34.34
N THR A 231 44.40 0.09 -33.53
CA THR A 231 45.30 0.60 -32.48
C THR A 231 45.58 -0.47 -31.42
N PRO A 232 46.69 -0.37 -30.66
CA PRO A 232 46.99 -1.34 -29.59
C PRO A 232 45.86 -1.50 -28.56
N VAL A 233 45.12 -0.42 -28.29
CA VAL A 233 43.95 -0.41 -27.40
C VAL A 233 42.80 -1.20 -28.03
N GLU A 234 42.50 -0.99 -29.32
CA GLU A 234 41.46 -1.74 -30.03
C GLU A 234 41.77 -3.22 -30.16
N VAL A 235 43.04 -3.58 -30.42
CA VAL A 235 43.48 -4.98 -30.45
C VAL A 235 43.23 -5.65 -29.10
N THR A 236 43.55 -4.97 -28.00
CA THR A 236 43.35 -5.49 -26.64
C THR A 236 41.86 -5.58 -26.28
N ALA A 237 41.05 -4.62 -26.73
CA ALA A 237 39.62 -4.57 -26.47
C ALA A 237 38.80 -5.54 -27.35
N CYS A 238 39.37 -6.03 -28.47
CA CYS A 238 38.67 -6.88 -29.42
C CYS A 238 38.52 -8.33 -28.92
N THR A 239 37.54 -8.53 -28.05
CA THR A 239 37.19 -9.82 -27.45
C THR A 239 35.67 -9.98 -27.36
N GLY A 240 35.18 -11.22 -27.27
CA GLY A 240 33.76 -11.53 -27.11
C GLY A 240 33.05 -11.92 -28.41
N THR A 241 31.71 -11.78 -28.42
CA THR A 241 30.86 -12.21 -29.54
C THR A 241 30.85 -11.19 -30.69
N THR A 242 31.05 -9.90 -30.39
CA THR A 242 31.01 -8.81 -31.36
C THR A 242 32.38 -8.37 -31.87
N CYS A 243 33.48 -8.89 -31.32
CA CYS A 243 34.84 -8.65 -31.83
C CYS A 243 35.72 -9.87 -31.55
N ALA A 244 36.37 -10.41 -32.57
CA ALA A 244 37.30 -11.52 -32.43
C ALA A 244 38.57 -11.30 -33.26
N ILE A 245 39.71 -11.68 -32.66
CA ILE A 245 41.00 -11.79 -33.32
C ILE A 245 41.35 -13.27 -33.45
N CYS A 246 41.72 -13.69 -34.64
CA CYS A 246 42.19 -15.05 -34.92
C CYS A 246 43.64 -15.03 -35.40
N THR A 247 44.37 -16.12 -35.14
CA THR A 247 45.82 -16.24 -35.41
C THR A 247 46.20 -17.55 -36.08
N GLU A 248 45.20 -18.36 -36.44
CA GLU A 248 45.39 -19.78 -36.76
C GLU A 248 45.87 -20.01 -38.20
N ASP A 249 45.47 -19.16 -39.15
CA ASP A 249 45.78 -19.32 -40.58
C ASP A 249 45.54 -18.02 -41.38
N ASN A 250 46.08 -17.99 -42.60
CA ASN A 250 45.69 -17.01 -43.62
C ASN A 250 44.18 -17.04 -43.87
N GLY A 251 43.52 -15.89 -43.73
CA GLY A 251 42.08 -15.75 -43.84
C GLY A 251 41.32 -16.48 -42.72
N CYS A 252 41.91 -16.63 -41.54
CA CYS A 252 41.23 -17.26 -40.39
C CYS A 252 39.93 -16.54 -40.00
N ASN A 253 39.78 -15.26 -40.35
CA ASN A 253 38.60 -14.46 -40.11
C ASN A 253 37.50 -14.70 -41.18
N LYS A 254 37.46 -15.88 -41.79
CA LYS A 254 36.41 -16.34 -42.72
C LYS A 254 35.23 -16.98 -41.98
N GLY A 255 34.11 -17.18 -42.67
CA GLY A 255 32.88 -17.75 -42.11
C GLY A 255 32.02 -16.72 -41.37
N ILE A 256 30.80 -17.14 -40.99
CA ILE A 256 29.77 -16.24 -40.44
C ILE A 256 30.21 -15.65 -39.10
N PHE A 257 30.11 -14.33 -38.96
CA PHE A 257 30.44 -13.61 -37.73
C PHE A 257 29.39 -12.53 -37.39
N PRO A 258 28.93 -12.43 -36.13
CA PRO A 258 29.14 -13.37 -35.02
C PRO A 258 28.57 -14.76 -35.33
N ALA A 259 28.97 -15.78 -34.57
CA ALA A 259 28.57 -17.16 -34.82
C ALA A 259 27.05 -17.40 -34.66
N ASP A 260 26.39 -16.59 -33.84
CA ASP A 260 24.95 -16.55 -33.57
C ASP A 260 24.17 -15.61 -34.50
N ARG A 261 24.81 -15.05 -35.53
CA ARG A 261 24.13 -14.14 -36.49
C ARG A 261 22.94 -14.84 -37.16
N LEU A 262 21.76 -14.21 -37.02
CA LEU A 262 20.49 -14.76 -37.47
C LEU A 262 20.42 -14.94 -39.01
N GLN A 263 19.70 -16.00 -39.42
CA GLN A 263 19.35 -16.30 -40.81
C GLN A 263 17.83 -16.40 -40.91
N CYS A 264 17.24 -15.73 -41.89
CA CYS A 264 15.80 -15.71 -42.12
C CYS A 264 15.47 -15.98 -43.59
N HIS A 265 14.25 -16.42 -43.86
CA HIS A 265 13.71 -16.34 -45.22
C HIS A 265 13.51 -14.86 -45.58
N GLN A 266 14.13 -14.42 -46.67
CA GLN A 266 14.16 -13.02 -47.11
C GLN A 266 13.70 -12.90 -48.56
N CYS A 267 12.47 -12.44 -48.78
CA CYS A 267 11.89 -12.24 -50.11
C CYS A 267 10.67 -11.31 -50.07
N LYS A 268 10.24 -10.85 -51.25
CA LYS A 268 8.97 -10.15 -51.46
C LYS A 268 8.14 -10.91 -52.49
N LYS A 269 6.83 -10.95 -52.30
CA LYS A 269 5.89 -11.57 -53.27
C LYS A 269 5.96 -10.92 -54.65
N ALA A 270 6.29 -9.63 -54.72
CA ALA A 270 6.49 -8.89 -55.96
C ALA A 270 7.69 -9.41 -56.78
N ASP A 271 8.73 -9.90 -56.11
CA ASP A 271 9.95 -10.41 -56.74
C ASP A 271 9.83 -11.90 -57.07
N SER A 272 9.09 -12.66 -56.25
CA SER A 272 8.85 -14.10 -56.44
C SER A 272 7.51 -14.51 -55.83
N ALA A 273 6.60 -15.06 -56.65
CA ALA A 273 5.28 -15.51 -56.20
C ALA A 273 5.38 -16.59 -55.10
N SER A 274 6.39 -17.47 -55.17
CA SER A 274 6.66 -18.50 -54.15
C SER A 274 7.00 -17.93 -52.77
N CYS A 275 7.28 -16.63 -52.67
CA CYS A 275 7.54 -15.99 -51.39
C CYS A 275 6.31 -16.00 -50.47
N SER A 276 5.08 -16.05 -51.00
CA SER A 276 3.85 -16.13 -50.19
C SER A 276 3.47 -17.56 -49.79
N ASP A 277 4.18 -18.57 -50.29
CA ASP A 277 3.92 -19.97 -49.95
C ASP A 277 4.55 -20.33 -48.60
N GLU A 278 4.18 -21.50 -48.07
CA GLU A 278 4.86 -22.09 -46.92
C GLU A 278 6.24 -22.61 -47.33
N LEU A 279 7.27 -22.28 -46.55
CA LEU A 279 8.67 -22.61 -46.86
C LEU A 279 9.20 -23.68 -45.89
N THR A 280 9.69 -24.80 -46.41
CA THR A 280 10.20 -25.93 -45.60
C THR A 280 11.66 -26.29 -45.90
N THR A 281 12.33 -25.48 -46.72
CA THR A 281 13.71 -25.65 -47.19
C THR A 281 14.48 -24.34 -47.03
N GLU A 282 15.81 -24.34 -47.22
CA GLU A 282 16.65 -23.12 -47.20
C GLU A 282 16.36 -22.14 -48.38
N VAL A 283 15.21 -22.25 -49.05
CA VAL A 283 14.78 -21.34 -50.11
C VAL A 283 14.66 -19.92 -49.55
N ASN A 284 15.28 -18.95 -50.22
CA ASN A 284 15.37 -17.56 -49.78
C ASN A 284 16.00 -17.36 -48.39
N SER A 285 16.64 -18.39 -47.80
CA SER A 285 17.39 -18.29 -46.55
C SER A 285 18.62 -17.41 -46.77
N LYS A 286 18.68 -16.27 -46.08
CA LYS A 286 19.78 -15.31 -46.15
C LYS A 286 20.17 -14.86 -44.76
N ILE A 287 21.46 -14.60 -44.57
CA ILE A 287 22.01 -14.03 -43.32
C ILE A 287 21.49 -12.58 -43.18
N CYS A 288 21.14 -12.17 -41.95
CA CYS A 288 20.81 -10.77 -41.66
C CYS A 288 22.06 -9.90 -41.84
N SER A 289 22.00 -8.87 -42.70
CA SER A 289 23.17 -8.08 -43.09
C SER A 289 23.61 -7.14 -41.97
N ILE A 290 22.65 -6.66 -41.19
CA ILE A 290 22.86 -5.91 -39.96
C ILE A 290 22.79 -6.89 -38.78
N TYR A 291 23.78 -6.84 -37.88
CA TYR A 291 23.75 -7.65 -36.66
C TYR A 291 23.08 -6.89 -35.52
N GLN A 292 22.10 -7.54 -34.89
CA GLN A 292 21.56 -7.20 -33.58
C GLN A 292 21.44 -8.48 -32.76
N ALA A 293 21.76 -8.42 -31.46
CA ALA A 293 21.79 -9.61 -30.59
C ALA A 293 20.41 -10.28 -30.46
N ASP A 294 19.34 -9.49 -30.42
CA ASP A 294 17.95 -9.94 -30.30
C ASP A 294 17.15 -9.74 -31.59
N ASP A 295 17.81 -9.89 -32.75
CA ASP A 295 17.16 -9.76 -34.05
C ASP A 295 16.09 -10.83 -34.24
N LYS A 296 15.08 -10.52 -35.06
CA LYS A 296 13.93 -11.39 -35.32
C LYS A 296 13.69 -11.57 -36.80
N CYS A 297 13.20 -12.75 -37.17
CA CYS A 297 12.64 -12.95 -38.49
C CYS A 297 11.18 -12.50 -38.49
N TYR A 298 10.72 -11.84 -39.56
CA TYR A 298 9.32 -11.44 -39.72
C TYR A 298 8.71 -12.02 -41.00
N SER A 299 7.39 -12.18 -41.01
CA SER A 299 6.54 -12.35 -42.19
C SER A 299 5.33 -11.43 -42.02
N ARG A 300 4.99 -10.64 -43.05
CA ARG A 300 3.91 -9.66 -42.92
C ARG A 300 3.16 -9.41 -44.21
N VAL A 301 1.90 -9.02 -44.05
CA VAL A 301 1.07 -8.39 -45.07
C VAL A 301 0.91 -6.93 -44.70
N LYS A 302 1.38 -6.03 -45.58
CA LYS A 302 1.26 -4.57 -45.40
C LYS A 302 -0.15 -4.10 -45.77
N ASP A 303 -0.47 -2.84 -45.47
CA ASP A 303 -1.78 -2.24 -45.76
C ASP A 303 -2.15 -2.24 -47.25
N ASP A 304 -1.15 -2.17 -48.13
CA ASP A 304 -1.31 -2.28 -49.59
C ASP A 304 -1.51 -3.73 -50.08
N GLN A 305 -1.67 -4.68 -49.16
CA GLN A 305 -1.78 -6.13 -49.40
C GLN A 305 -0.50 -6.77 -49.97
N SER A 306 0.64 -6.07 -49.96
CA SER A 306 1.92 -6.68 -50.31
C SER A 306 2.41 -7.59 -49.19
N PHE A 307 3.04 -8.71 -49.58
CA PHE A 307 3.63 -9.67 -48.65
C PHE A 307 5.16 -9.63 -48.77
N ASP A 308 5.83 -9.44 -47.63
CA ASP A 308 7.28 -9.55 -47.49
C ASP A 308 7.69 -10.25 -46.19
N ARG A 309 8.86 -10.88 -46.22
CA ARG A 309 9.47 -11.54 -45.07
C ARG A 309 10.97 -11.27 -45.05
N GLY A 310 11.55 -11.16 -43.85
CA GLY A 310 12.99 -10.95 -43.71
C GLY A 310 13.45 -10.76 -42.27
N CYS A 311 14.64 -10.16 -42.08
CA CYS A 311 15.16 -9.82 -40.76
C CYS A 311 14.71 -8.42 -40.35
N GLN A 312 14.31 -8.23 -39.09
CA GLN A 312 13.90 -6.95 -38.55
C GLN A 312 15.02 -5.91 -38.66
N SER A 313 16.26 -6.29 -38.32
CA SER A 313 17.45 -5.44 -38.42
C SER A 313 17.72 -4.88 -39.82
N ASN A 314 17.29 -5.58 -40.87
CA ASN A 314 17.50 -5.18 -42.26
C ASN A 314 16.46 -4.16 -42.76
N LEU A 315 15.44 -3.83 -41.95
CA LEU A 315 14.46 -2.81 -42.31
C LEU A 315 15.05 -1.40 -42.19
N PRO A 316 14.57 -0.43 -43.00
CA PRO A 316 14.91 0.97 -42.81
C PRO A 316 14.62 1.44 -41.38
N ALA A 317 15.46 2.33 -40.82
CA ALA A 317 15.35 2.74 -39.41
C ALA A 317 14.00 3.35 -39.00
N ASN A 318 13.19 3.83 -39.96
CA ASN A 318 11.85 4.37 -39.76
C ASN A 318 10.72 3.34 -39.95
N GLU A 319 11.05 2.09 -40.29
CA GLU A 319 10.11 1.00 -40.55
C GLU A 319 10.33 -0.12 -39.52
N LYS A 320 9.28 -0.42 -38.76
CA LYS A 320 9.25 -1.59 -37.88
C LYS A 320 8.56 -2.75 -38.62
N SER A 321 8.94 -3.99 -38.31
CA SER A 321 8.41 -5.21 -38.95
C SER A 321 6.90 -5.34 -38.77
N CYS A 322 6.40 -5.45 -37.54
CA CYS A 322 4.97 -5.68 -37.26
C CYS A 322 4.18 -4.50 -36.69
N ASN A 323 4.71 -3.27 -36.72
CA ASN A 323 4.04 -2.14 -36.06
C ASN A 323 2.69 -1.79 -36.71
N GLY A 324 1.59 -2.02 -35.98
CA GLY A 324 0.21 -1.73 -36.42
C GLY A 324 -0.36 -2.73 -37.44
N LEU A 325 0.41 -3.74 -37.86
CA LEU A 325 -0.02 -4.71 -38.88
C LEU A 325 -0.64 -5.94 -38.22
N ALA A 326 -1.94 -6.16 -38.47
CA ALA A 326 -2.67 -7.29 -37.90
C ALA A 326 -2.21 -8.66 -38.42
N ASN A 327 -1.78 -8.71 -39.69
CA ASN A 327 -1.30 -9.92 -40.37
C ASN A 327 0.23 -9.88 -40.43
N CYS A 328 0.85 -9.92 -39.26
CA CYS A 328 2.29 -9.92 -39.11
C CYS A 328 2.71 -10.88 -38.01
N PHE A 329 3.84 -11.55 -38.23
CA PHE A 329 4.41 -12.52 -37.33
C PHE A 329 5.92 -12.31 -37.25
N GLU A 330 6.42 -12.14 -36.03
CA GLU A 330 7.84 -12.18 -35.67
C GLU A 330 8.16 -13.44 -34.89
N CYS A 331 9.34 -13.99 -35.13
CA CYS A 331 9.83 -15.20 -34.48
C CYS A 331 11.35 -15.19 -34.31
N ASP A 332 11.79 -15.97 -33.33
CA ASP A 332 13.21 -16.11 -33.00
C ASP A 332 13.71 -17.46 -33.53
N GLY A 333 14.90 -17.44 -34.13
CA GLY A 333 15.57 -18.64 -34.62
C GLY A 333 15.65 -18.72 -36.14
N LYS A 334 16.58 -19.56 -36.59
CA LYS A 334 16.90 -19.68 -38.01
C LYS A 334 15.67 -20.08 -38.82
N ASN A 335 15.34 -19.28 -39.84
CA ASN A 335 14.29 -19.58 -40.83
C ASN A 335 12.90 -19.85 -40.23
N CYS A 336 12.61 -19.32 -39.04
CA CYS A 336 11.32 -19.55 -38.37
C CYS A 336 10.14 -18.85 -39.07
N ASN A 337 10.42 -17.88 -39.93
CA ASN A 337 9.42 -17.09 -40.66
C ASN A 337 8.98 -17.82 -41.95
N SER A 338 8.56 -19.07 -41.83
CA SER A 338 8.26 -19.99 -42.94
C SER A 338 6.80 -20.01 -43.39
N LEU A 339 5.90 -19.38 -42.65
CA LEU A 339 4.45 -19.48 -42.84
C LEU A 339 3.99 -18.93 -44.20
N SER A 340 2.92 -19.51 -44.76
CA SER A 340 2.27 -18.94 -45.94
C SER A 340 1.50 -17.65 -45.62
N GLU A 341 1.25 -16.81 -46.62
CA GLU A 341 0.41 -15.62 -46.50
C GLU A 341 -1.00 -15.96 -46.00
N GLN A 342 -1.57 -17.08 -46.43
CA GLN A 342 -2.92 -17.51 -46.02
C GLN A 342 -2.92 -17.95 -44.55
N THR A 343 -1.95 -18.78 -44.14
CA THR A 343 -1.79 -19.19 -42.74
C THR A 343 -1.58 -17.99 -41.82
N LEU A 344 -0.84 -16.98 -42.27
CA LEU A 344 -0.64 -15.74 -41.51
C LEU A 344 -1.94 -14.96 -41.32
N LYS A 345 -2.81 -14.89 -42.34
CA LYS A 345 -4.13 -14.23 -42.24
C LYS A 345 -5.09 -14.98 -41.32
N ASP A 346 -5.05 -16.31 -41.35
CA ASP A 346 -5.93 -17.20 -40.58
C ASP A 346 -5.41 -17.51 -39.16
N SER A 347 -4.18 -17.10 -38.86
CA SER A 347 -3.55 -17.28 -37.55
C SER A 347 -4.40 -16.69 -36.42
N THR A 348 -4.35 -17.33 -35.24
CA THR A 348 -4.81 -16.70 -34.00
C THR A 348 -4.11 -15.35 -33.83
N LYS A 349 -4.84 -14.33 -33.35
CA LYS A 349 -4.32 -12.97 -33.13
C LYS A 349 -4.37 -12.61 -31.66
N CYS A 350 -3.23 -12.21 -31.09
CA CYS A 350 -3.11 -11.83 -29.69
C CYS A 350 -2.47 -10.46 -29.56
N GLN A 351 -2.64 -9.79 -28.42
CA GLN A 351 -1.73 -8.69 -28.10
C GLN A 351 -0.35 -9.29 -27.85
N ARG A 352 0.65 -8.81 -28.57
CA ARG A 352 2.05 -9.27 -28.47
C ARG A 352 2.90 -8.05 -28.12
N CYS A 353 3.20 -7.87 -26.84
CA CYS A 353 3.85 -6.67 -26.32
C CYS A 353 4.35 -6.85 -24.88
N THR A 354 5.22 -5.95 -24.45
CA THR A 354 5.62 -5.80 -23.05
C THR A 354 5.14 -4.46 -22.48
N SER A 355 5.23 -4.27 -21.16
CA SER A 355 4.88 -3.00 -20.50
C SER A 355 5.65 -1.78 -21.01
N ASP A 356 6.75 -1.98 -21.73
CA ASP A 356 7.52 -0.90 -22.36
C ASP A 356 6.84 -0.38 -23.64
N ASP A 357 5.96 -1.19 -24.25
CA ASP A 357 5.26 -0.86 -25.48
C ASP A 357 3.99 -0.03 -25.19
N ALA A 358 3.78 0.99 -26.01
CA ALA A 358 2.63 1.87 -25.90
C ALA A 358 1.31 1.10 -25.99
N GLY A 359 0.44 1.29 -24.99
CA GLY A 359 -0.88 0.64 -24.93
C GLY A 359 -0.87 -0.79 -24.39
N CYS A 360 0.31 -1.41 -24.15
CA CYS A 360 0.35 -2.78 -23.63
C CYS A 360 -0.23 -2.89 -22.22
N LEU A 361 0.17 -2.00 -21.30
CA LEU A 361 -0.37 -1.97 -19.93
C LEU A 361 -1.88 -1.75 -19.89
N ALA A 362 -2.39 -0.90 -20.80
CA ALA A 362 -3.81 -0.57 -20.88
C ALA A 362 -4.66 -1.66 -21.56
N GLY A 363 -4.03 -2.69 -22.13
CA GLY A 363 -4.71 -3.71 -22.93
C GLY A 363 -5.25 -3.16 -24.25
N THR A 364 -4.61 -2.14 -24.82
CA THR A 364 -4.99 -1.50 -26.08
C THR A 364 -3.97 -1.66 -27.20
N ALA A 365 -2.93 -2.47 -26.98
CA ALA A 365 -1.94 -2.78 -28.01
C ALA A 365 -2.58 -3.44 -29.23
N PRO A 366 -2.08 -3.17 -30.46
CA PRO A 366 -2.54 -3.85 -31.67
C PRO A 366 -2.40 -5.37 -31.55
N VAL A 367 -3.40 -6.11 -32.05
CA VAL A 367 -3.33 -7.57 -32.12
C VAL A 367 -2.47 -8.00 -33.31
N GLN A 368 -1.61 -8.99 -33.10
CA GLN A 368 -0.67 -9.53 -34.08
C GLN A 368 -0.82 -11.05 -34.17
N SER A 369 -0.38 -11.63 -35.29
CA SER A 369 -0.54 -13.06 -35.55
C SER A 369 0.42 -13.90 -34.68
N CYS A 370 -0.07 -15.03 -34.17
CA CYS A 370 0.69 -16.04 -33.41
C CYS A 370 1.55 -16.96 -34.28
N GLY A 371 1.37 -16.90 -35.60
CA GLY A 371 2.11 -17.71 -36.54
C GLY A 371 1.58 -19.14 -36.68
N GLN A 372 0.44 -19.46 -36.09
CA GLN A 372 -0.25 -20.72 -36.30
C GLN A 372 -1.74 -20.59 -36.00
N THR A 373 -2.52 -21.54 -36.50
CA THR A 373 -3.97 -21.62 -36.27
C THR A 373 -4.26 -22.36 -34.97
N GLY A 374 -5.31 -21.93 -34.25
CA GLY A 374 -5.76 -22.61 -33.02
C GLY A 374 -4.89 -22.39 -31.79
N ASP A 375 -3.98 -21.42 -31.82
CA ASP A 375 -3.22 -20.98 -30.65
C ASP A 375 -4.11 -20.25 -29.63
N SER A 376 -3.57 -19.96 -28.45
CA SER A 376 -4.18 -19.15 -27.40
C SER A 376 -3.32 -17.93 -27.10
N CYS A 377 -3.90 -16.89 -26.52
CA CYS A 377 -3.19 -15.72 -26.01
C CYS A 377 -2.89 -15.90 -24.52
N PHE A 378 -1.80 -15.34 -24.02
CA PHE A 378 -1.55 -15.22 -22.58
C PHE A 378 -1.18 -13.80 -22.16
N VAL A 379 -1.30 -13.55 -20.86
CA VAL A 379 -0.69 -12.41 -20.17
C VAL A 379 -0.07 -12.88 -18.86
N ARG A 380 1.13 -12.40 -18.54
CA ARG A 380 1.87 -12.71 -17.31
C ARG A 380 2.81 -11.56 -16.92
N ILE A 381 3.43 -11.69 -15.75
CA ILE A 381 4.63 -10.92 -15.41
C ILE A 381 5.86 -11.77 -15.74
N ASN A 382 6.75 -11.27 -16.59
CA ASN A 382 7.95 -11.99 -16.99
C ASN A 382 9.06 -11.90 -15.93
N ASN A 383 10.19 -12.56 -16.18
CA ASN A 383 11.32 -12.61 -15.24
C ASN A 383 11.97 -11.24 -14.96
N ASP A 384 11.77 -10.27 -15.85
CA ASP A 384 12.26 -8.90 -15.69
C ASP A 384 11.26 -8.00 -14.93
N GLY A 385 10.15 -8.56 -14.44
CA GLY A 385 9.10 -7.83 -13.72
C GLY A 385 8.15 -7.04 -14.64
N LYS A 386 8.22 -7.26 -15.95
CA LYS A 386 7.39 -6.56 -16.95
C LYS A 386 6.13 -7.35 -17.26
N LEU A 387 5.03 -6.64 -17.48
CA LEU A 387 3.84 -7.26 -18.03
C LEU A 387 4.11 -7.68 -19.48
N GLU A 388 3.94 -8.97 -19.77
CA GLU A 388 4.15 -9.58 -21.07
C GLU A 388 2.83 -10.15 -21.57
N ARG A 389 2.49 -9.83 -22.82
CA ARG A 389 1.38 -10.38 -23.57
C ARG A 389 1.95 -11.05 -24.80
N ASP A 390 1.59 -12.30 -25.04
CA ASP A 390 2.02 -13.00 -26.25
C ASP A 390 1.11 -14.20 -26.53
N CYS A 391 1.44 -14.98 -27.55
CA CYS A 391 0.79 -16.23 -27.90
C CYS A 391 1.35 -17.39 -27.07
N LEU A 392 0.49 -18.29 -26.60
CA LEU A 392 0.84 -19.37 -25.67
C LEU A 392 1.94 -20.30 -26.22
N SER A 393 2.04 -20.44 -27.54
CA SER A 393 3.08 -21.24 -28.17
C SER A 393 4.49 -20.68 -28.08
N THR A 394 4.66 -19.40 -27.75
CA THR A 394 5.98 -18.79 -27.60
C THR A 394 6.63 -19.19 -26.27
N LEU A 395 5.84 -19.70 -25.32
CA LEU A 395 6.35 -20.32 -24.10
C LEU A 395 7.12 -21.60 -24.44
N LYS A 396 8.35 -21.70 -23.95
CA LYS A 396 9.32 -22.73 -24.34
C LYS A 396 9.03 -24.08 -23.69
N THR A 397 8.42 -24.08 -22.51
CA THR A 397 8.20 -25.30 -21.72
C THR A 397 6.71 -25.59 -21.55
N ASP A 398 6.36 -26.87 -21.49
CA ASP A 398 4.98 -27.28 -21.25
C ASP A 398 4.51 -26.90 -19.84
N ASP A 399 5.41 -26.86 -18.86
CA ASP A 399 5.11 -26.41 -17.49
C ASP A 399 4.63 -24.96 -17.46
N GLU A 400 5.26 -24.05 -18.23
CA GLU A 400 4.80 -22.65 -18.34
C GLU A 400 3.42 -22.57 -18.99
N LYS A 401 3.16 -23.36 -20.03
CA LYS A 401 1.85 -23.40 -20.70
C LYS A 401 0.75 -23.91 -19.77
N VAL A 402 1.06 -24.90 -18.94
CA VAL A 402 0.12 -25.44 -17.93
C VAL A 402 -0.22 -24.39 -16.89
N LYS A 403 0.76 -23.59 -16.42
CA LYS A 403 0.52 -22.51 -15.45
C LYS A 403 -0.49 -21.48 -15.96
N CYS A 404 -0.37 -21.07 -17.22
CA CYS A 404 -1.31 -20.12 -17.83
C CYS A 404 -2.75 -20.63 -17.92
N ASN A 405 -2.94 -21.95 -17.89
CA ASN A 405 -4.26 -22.60 -17.91
C ASN A 405 -4.68 -23.12 -16.53
N SER A 406 -3.98 -22.73 -15.45
CA SER A 406 -4.26 -23.21 -14.10
C SER A 406 -5.39 -22.41 -13.44
N ASP A 407 -6.23 -23.11 -12.67
CA ASP A 407 -7.26 -22.48 -11.83
C ASP A 407 -6.71 -21.98 -10.50
N THR A 408 -5.56 -22.50 -10.05
CA THR A 408 -4.95 -22.17 -8.75
C THR A 408 -3.72 -21.28 -8.87
N ASP A 409 -2.92 -21.47 -9.91
CA ASP A 409 -1.75 -20.63 -10.20
C ASP A 409 -2.19 -19.54 -11.18
N LYS A 410 -2.23 -18.29 -10.70
CA LYS A 410 -2.65 -17.14 -11.51
C LYS A 410 -1.48 -16.23 -11.86
N THR A 411 -0.24 -16.74 -11.82
CA THR A 411 0.95 -16.00 -12.29
C THR A 411 0.95 -15.76 -13.80
N CYS A 412 0.16 -16.55 -14.53
CA CYS A 412 -0.15 -16.38 -15.94
C CYS A 412 -1.61 -16.73 -16.19
N ILE A 413 -2.25 -16.07 -17.14
CA ILE A 413 -3.60 -16.44 -17.61
C ILE A 413 -3.61 -16.56 -19.13
N ALA A 414 -4.35 -17.54 -19.64
CA ALA A 414 -4.55 -17.76 -21.07
C ALA A 414 -6.02 -17.64 -21.49
N CYS A 415 -6.24 -17.34 -22.78
CA CYS A 415 -7.56 -17.22 -23.38
C CYS A 415 -7.49 -17.47 -24.90
N THR A 416 -8.62 -17.78 -25.54
CA THR A 416 -8.63 -18.31 -26.93
C THR A 416 -9.20 -17.36 -27.98
N GLU A 417 -9.78 -16.22 -27.59
CA GLU A 417 -10.36 -15.26 -28.54
C GLU A 417 -9.31 -14.26 -29.06
N ALA A 418 -9.56 -13.66 -30.23
CA ALA A 418 -8.62 -12.70 -30.80
C ALA A 418 -8.46 -11.46 -29.89
N GLY A 419 -7.23 -11.18 -29.45
CA GLY A 419 -6.94 -10.06 -28.56
C GLY A 419 -7.56 -10.16 -27.17
N CYS A 420 -7.96 -11.37 -26.74
CA CYS A 420 -8.61 -11.61 -25.46
C CYS A 420 -7.70 -11.36 -24.25
N ASN A 421 -6.38 -11.37 -24.46
CA ASN A 421 -5.39 -11.17 -23.40
C ASN A 421 -5.29 -9.70 -22.99
N ASN A 422 -6.41 -8.94 -22.99
CA ASN A 422 -6.54 -7.50 -22.75
C ASN A 422 -6.68 -7.09 -21.27
N GLN A 423 -6.53 -8.05 -20.34
CA GLN A 423 -6.78 -7.86 -18.91
C GLN A 423 -5.80 -6.86 -18.30
N LYS A 424 -6.29 -5.98 -17.42
CA LYS A 424 -5.44 -5.05 -16.66
C LYS A 424 -4.79 -5.77 -15.48
N TRP A 425 -3.52 -5.47 -15.23
CA TRP A 425 -2.75 -6.10 -14.15
C TRP A 425 -2.29 -5.04 -13.17
N LEU A 426 -2.88 -5.06 -11.97
CA LEU A 426 -2.71 -4.03 -10.95
C LEU A 426 -1.25 -3.92 -10.52
N LYS A 427 -0.78 -2.69 -10.29
CA LYS A 427 0.49 -2.41 -9.60
C LYS A 427 0.24 -1.94 -8.18
N CYS A 428 1.02 -2.42 -7.22
CA CYS A 428 0.95 -2.01 -5.82
C CYS A 428 2.34 -1.84 -5.23
N HIS A 429 2.49 -0.98 -4.22
CA HIS A 429 3.70 -0.99 -3.41
C HIS A 429 3.74 -2.27 -2.59
N LYS A 430 4.91 -2.94 -2.59
CA LYS A 430 5.14 -4.20 -1.89
C LYS A 430 6.29 -4.01 -0.91
N CYS A 431 6.00 -4.13 0.38
CA CYS A 431 7.01 -4.04 1.43
C CYS A 431 6.48 -4.73 2.70
N LYS A 432 7.37 -4.97 3.67
CA LYS A 432 7.03 -5.57 4.97
C LYS A 432 7.68 -4.81 6.13
N GLY A 433 6.96 -4.72 7.24
CA GLY A 433 7.44 -4.15 8.50
C GLY A 433 7.96 -2.72 8.43
N GLY A 434 9.16 -2.49 8.98
CA GLY A 434 9.76 -1.16 9.10
C GLY A 434 10.01 -0.45 7.76
N ALA A 435 10.18 -1.19 6.66
CA ALA A 435 10.40 -0.61 5.33
C ALA A 435 9.15 0.08 4.75
N CYS A 436 7.97 -0.23 5.26
CA CYS A 436 6.70 0.36 4.84
C CYS A 436 6.27 1.59 5.65
N LYS A 437 7.09 2.03 6.63
CA LYS A 437 6.69 3.10 7.56
C LYS A 437 6.58 4.46 6.91
N ASP A 438 7.41 4.70 5.91
CA ASP A 438 7.45 5.97 5.19
C ASP A 438 6.58 5.92 3.91
N GLU A 439 6.31 7.10 3.35
CA GLU A 439 5.64 7.23 2.05
C GLU A 439 6.40 6.45 0.99
N GLN A 440 5.69 5.68 0.19
CA GLN A 440 6.32 4.90 -0.87
C GLN A 440 6.38 5.75 -2.13
N ALA A 441 7.58 6.24 -2.44
CA ALA A 441 7.82 7.05 -3.64
C ALA A 441 7.87 6.18 -4.91
N GLY A 442 7.36 6.71 -6.02
CA GLY A 442 7.44 6.07 -7.34
C GLY A 442 6.24 5.20 -7.70
N GLU A 443 6.37 4.42 -8.79
CA GLU A 443 5.38 3.40 -9.15
C GLU A 443 5.63 2.11 -8.36
N GLY A 444 4.55 1.43 -7.98
CA GLY A 444 4.58 0.10 -7.40
C GLY A 444 4.92 -0.99 -8.42
N GLU A 445 5.00 -2.23 -7.93
CA GLU A 445 5.29 -3.42 -8.74
C GLU A 445 3.99 -4.14 -9.13
N HIS A 446 3.98 -4.83 -10.27
CA HIS A 446 2.85 -5.67 -10.64
C HIS A 446 2.56 -6.74 -9.58
N CYS A 447 1.28 -6.97 -9.30
CA CYS A 447 0.85 -8.11 -8.48
C CYS A 447 1.37 -9.43 -9.07
N THR A 448 1.75 -10.39 -8.25
CA THR A 448 2.33 -11.64 -8.75
C THR A 448 1.25 -12.54 -9.33
N ASN A 449 0.08 -12.60 -8.70
CA ASN A 449 -1.08 -13.32 -9.20
C ASN A 449 -2.10 -12.37 -9.83
N TYR A 450 -2.77 -12.84 -10.88
CA TYR A 450 -3.89 -12.13 -11.48
C TYR A 450 -5.19 -12.35 -10.71
N LYS A 451 -5.91 -11.25 -10.46
CA LYS A 451 -7.30 -11.23 -9.97
C LYS A 451 -8.05 -10.09 -10.66
N GLU A 452 -9.22 -10.35 -11.23
CA GLU A 452 -9.99 -9.37 -12.01
C GLU A 452 -10.38 -8.11 -11.21
N SER A 453 -10.65 -8.28 -9.91
CA SER A 453 -10.91 -7.18 -8.96
C SER A 453 -9.88 -7.17 -7.85
N ASP A 454 -8.60 -7.22 -8.23
CA ASP A 454 -7.52 -7.14 -7.28
C ASP A 454 -7.48 -5.80 -6.56
N LYS A 455 -6.84 -5.79 -5.38
CA LYS A 455 -6.72 -4.60 -4.56
C LYS A 455 -5.31 -4.52 -3.98
N CYS A 456 -4.75 -3.32 -3.99
CA CYS A 456 -3.62 -3.01 -3.15
C CYS A 456 -4.10 -2.92 -1.71
N TYR A 457 -3.40 -3.57 -0.79
CA TYR A 457 -3.62 -3.42 0.64
C TYR A 457 -2.46 -2.67 1.29
N GLU A 458 -2.81 -2.05 2.40
CA GLU A 458 -1.91 -1.59 3.45
C GLU A 458 -2.46 -2.11 4.77
N ARG A 459 -1.66 -2.87 5.52
CA ARG A 459 -2.07 -3.59 6.73
C ARG A 459 -1.11 -3.29 7.86
N PHE A 460 -1.64 -3.08 9.07
CA PHE A 460 -0.81 -2.90 10.26
C PHE A 460 -0.66 -4.20 11.03
N LEU A 461 0.57 -4.52 11.42
CA LEU A 461 0.92 -5.59 12.32
C LEU A 461 1.30 -4.97 13.67
N ASP A 462 0.57 -5.35 14.72
CA ASP A 462 0.87 -5.00 16.12
C ASP A 462 1.01 -3.49 16.43
N GLY A 463 0.32 -2.63 15.67
CA GLY A 463 0.23 -1.19 15.91
C GLY A 463 1.49 -0.37 15.60
N THR A 464 2.57 -1.01 15.11
CA THR A 464 3.82 -0.31 14.77
C THR A 464 4.39 -0.69 13.41
N ASP A 465 4.17 -1.90 12.91
CA ASP A 465 4.71 -2.36 11.63
C ASP A 465 3.62 -2.34 10.55
N VAL A 466 4.02 -2.04 9.31
CA VAL A 466 3.11 -1.90 8.17
C VAL A 466 3.52 -2.90 7.09
N ASP A 467 2.55 -3.55 6.47
CA ASP A 467 2.71 -4.42 5.32
C ASP A 467 1.93 -3.84 4.14
N ARG A 468 2.53 -3.81 2.97
CA ARG A 468 1.87 -3.39 1.73
C ARG A 468 2.01 -4.48 0.68
N GLY A 469 0.96 -4.68 -0.12
CA GLY A 469 0.99 -5.65 -1.20
C GLY A 469 -0.32 -5.76 -1.95
N CYS A 470 -0.47 -6.83 -2.72
CA CYS A 470 -1.69 -7.14 -3.46
C CYS A 470 -2.51 -8.20 -2.73
N GLU A 471 -3.84 -8.09 -2.78
CA GLU A 471 -4.74 -9.08 -2.19
C GLU A 471 -4.61 -10.44 -2.88
N SER A 472 -4.40 -10.47 -4.20
CA SER A 472 -4.13 -11.67 -5.01
C SER A 472 -2.85 -12.43 -4.61
N ASP A 473 -1.90 -11.75 -3.99
CA ASP A 473 -0.62 -12.34 -3.56
C ASP A 473 -0.71 -12.93 -2.14
N LEU A 474 -1.84 -12.74 -1.45
CA LEU A 474 -2.08 -13.32 -0.14
C LEU A 474 -2.54 -14.78 -0.26
N ASP A 475 -1.98 -15.64 0.58
CA ASP A 475 -2.43 -17.03 0.69
C ASP A 475 -3.87 -17.08 1.28
N PRO A 476 -4.86 -17.62 0.53
CA PRO A 476 -6.24 -17.73 0.98
C PRO A 476 -6.41 -18.56 2.25
N ALA A 477 -5.49 -19.50 2.53
CA ALA A 477 -5.56 -20.42 3.66
C ALA A 477 -5.05 -19.80 4.96
N THR A 478 -4.16 -18.81 4.91
CA THR A 478 -3.54 -18.27 6.12
C THR A 478 -4.09 -16.94 6.60
N GLU A 479 -4.51 -15.99 5.77
CA GLU A 479 -4.78 -14.66 6.33
C GLU A 479 -5.51 -13.71 5.36
N ASN A 480 -6.84 -13.67 5.38
CA ASN A 480 -7.53 -12.45 4.93
C ASN A 480 -7.63 -11.47 6.11
N VAL A 481 -6.49 -10.91 6.53
CA VAL A 481 -6.40 -10.03 7.73
C VAL A 481 -7.21 -8.75 7.59
N CYS A 482 -7.42 -8.31 6.35
CA CYS A 482 -8.34 -7.23 6.05
C CYS A 482 -9.77 -7.51 6.54
N VAL A 483 -10.20 -8.77 6.48
CA VAL A 483 -11.54 -9.20 6.91
C VAL A 483 -11.55 -9.61 8.39
N ALA A 484 -10.46 -10.19 8.90
CA ALA A 484 -10.40 -10.71 10.28
C ALA A 484 -10.28 -9.61 11.36
N ASN A 485 -9.49 -8.56 11.12
CA ASN A 485 -9.16 -7.56 12.16
C ASN A 485 -9.53 -6.11 11.81
N GLN A 486 -10.09 -5.83 10.62
CA GLN A 486 -10.44 -4.47 10.14
C GLN A 486 -9.27 -3.45 10.15
N GLN A 487 -8.02 -3.90 10.28
CA GLN A 487 -6.82 -3.04 10.32
C GLN A 487 -6.08 -3.04 8.98
N CYS A 488 -6.81 -2.75 7.90
CA CYS A 488 -6.19 -2.54 6.61
C CYS A 488 -6.97 -1.51 5.77
N LYS A 489 -6.25 -0.80 4.89
CA LYS A 489 -6.83 0.02 3.83
C LYS A 489 -6.64 -0.71 2.51
N THR A 490 -7.67 -0.74 1.67
CA THR A 490 -7.57 -1.29 0.32
C THR A 490 -7.97 -0.28 -0.73
N CYS A 491 -7.36 -0.36 -1.90
CA CYS A 491 -7.68 0.47 -3.05
C CYS A 491 -7.39 -0.28 -4.35
N ASP A 492 -7.99 0.14 -5.46
CA ASP A 492 -8.09 -0.62 -6.72
C ASP A 492 -7.48 0.12 -7.93
N VAL A 493 -6.64 1.13 -7.67
CA VAL A 493 -5.90 1.86 -8.70
C VAL A 493 -4.40 1.66 -8.50
N ASP A 494 -3.63 1.78 -9.57
CA ASP A 494 -2.19 1.52 -9.53
C ASP A 494 -1.48 2.35 -8.46
N SER A 495 -0.64 1.69 -7.66
CA SER A 495 0.23 2.31 -6.64
C SER A 495 -0.52 3.14 -5.59
N CYS A 496 -1.80 2.87 -5.37
CA CYS A 496 -2.65 3.65 -4.46
C CYS A 496 -2.35 3.46 -2.97
N ASN A 497 -1.62 2.39 -2.62
CA ASN A 497 -1.16 2.11 -1.27
C ASN A 497 0.19 2.79 -1.01
N ASN A 498 0.34 4.07 -1.39
CA ASN A 498 1.59 4.84 -1.30
C ASN A 498 1.65 5.80 -0.10
N ASP A 499 0.51 6.27 0.39
CA ASP A 499 0.37 7.34 1.39
C ASP A 499 1.04 7.05 2.74
N VAL A 500 1.50 8.08 3.46
CA VAL A 500 1.90 7.92 4.88
C VAL A 500 0.62 7.71 5.65
N SER A 501 0.46 6.55 6.26
CA SER A 501 -0.76 6.21 6.98
C SER A 501 -0.88 6.99 8.31
N THR A 502 -1.16 8.28 8.22
CA THR A 502 -1.53 9.15 9.34
C THR A 502 -2.98 8.90 9.79
N ALA A 503 -3.75 8.12 9.02
CA ALA A 503 -5.15 7.80 9.29
C ALA A 503 -5.42 7.01 10.59
N PHE A 504 -4.39 6.43 11.24
CA PHE A 504 -4.52 5.83 12.57
C PHE A 504 -3.72 6.57 13.67
N LEU A 505 -3.01 7.65 13.33
CA LEU A 505 -2.20 8.40 14.31
C LEU A 505 -3.03 9.23 15.30
N GLU A 506 -4.36 9.31 15.16
CA GLU A 506 -5.20 10.08 16.08
C GLU A 506 -6.55 9.41 16.40
N THR A 507 -6.59 8.15 16.85
CA THR A 507 -7.80 7.71 17.58
C THR A 507 -7.91 8.57 18.84
N LYS A 508 -8.75 9.61 18.82
CA LYS A 508 -9.08 10.45 19.97
C LYS A 508 -10.49 10.13 20.40
N CYS A 509 -10.66 9.80 21.68
CA CYS A 509 -11.95 9.49 22.27
C CYS A 509 -12.21 10.44 23.43
N VAL A 510 -13.48 10.69 23.76
CA VAL A 510 -13.81 11.26 25.07
C VAL A 510 -13.48 10.21 26.13
N GLN A 511 -12.64 10.57 27.11
CA GLN A 511 -12.21 9.65 28.17
C GLN A 511 -12.60 10.23 29.52
N CYS A 512 -13.57 9.61 30.21
CA CYS A 512 -14.10 10.15 31.47
C CYS A 512 -15.01 9.17 32.22
N LYS A 513 -15.22 9.44 33.51
CA LYS A 513 -16.22 8.79 34.36
C LYS A 513 -17.21 9.82 34.91
N SER A 514 -18.51 9.53 34.86
CA SER A 514 -19.52 10.46 35.42
C SER A 514 -19.42 10.62 36.93
N SER A 515 -18.90 9.64 37.66
CA SER A 515 -18.67 9.74 39.10
C SER A 515 -17.69 10.88 39.47
N GLU A 516 -16.71 11.12 38.60
CA GLU A 516 -15.63 12.10 38.74
C GLU A 516 -15.93 13.43 38.02
N ASP A 517 -17.13 13.56 37.47
CA ASP A 517 -17.52 14.66 36.59
C ASP A 517 -18.43 15.65 37.30
N ALA A 518 -17.85 16.69 37.90
CA ALA A 518 -18.59 17.66 38.70
C ALA A 518 -19.50 18.57 37.87
N ASP A 519 -19.15 18.86 36.61
CA ASP A 519 -19.86 19.79 35.72
C ASP A 519 -20.83 19.11 34.73
N GLY A 520 -20.88 17.77 34.74
CA GLY A 520 -21.72 16.98 33.84
C GLY A 520 -21.25 16.96 32.38
N SER A 521 -20.03 17.42 32.08
CA SER A 521 -19.47 17.43 30.71
C SER A 521 -19.21 16.03 30.15
N CYS A 522 -18.89 15.04 30.99
CA CYS A 522 -18.79 13.63 30.62
C CYS A 522 -20.16 13.03 30.25
N LEU A 523 -21.20 13.38 31.02
CA LEU A 523 -22.57 12.94 30.77
C LEU A 523 -23.08 13.46 29.43
N LYS A 524 -22.83 14.75 29.15
CA LYS A 524 -23.18 15.42 27.90
C LYS A 524 -22.29 15.03 26.72
N GLY A 525 -21.15 14.39 26.98
CA GLY A 525 -20.15 14.07 25.97
C GLY A 525 -19.52 15.31 25.33
N THR A 526 -19.32 16.38 26.11
CA THR A 526 -18.75 17.66 25.67
C THR A 526 -17.30 17.86 26.10
N LYS A 527 -16.71 16.91 26.85
CA LYS A 527 -15.26 16.92 27.12
C LYS A 527 -14.47 16.81 25.82
N ALA A 528 -13.30 17.44 25.81
CA ALA A 528 -12.37 17.32 24.69
C ALA A 528 -11.91 15.86 24.54
N GLU A 529 -11.69 15.44 23.29
CA GLU A 529 -11.15 14.12 23.03
C GLU A 529 -9.65 14.05 23.32
N GLU A 530 -9.22 12.92 23.86
CA GLU A 530 -7.81 12.62 24.17
C GLU A 530 -7.33 11.43 23.33
N ILE A 531 -6.05 11.45 22.96
CA ILE A 531 -5.41 10.40 22.15
C ILE A 531 -5.42 9.06 22.90
N CYS A 532 -5.78 7.99 22.20
CA CYS A 532 -5.74 6.64 22.72
C CYS A 532 -4.31 6.10 22.80
N ALA A 533 -3.99 5.41 23.90
CA ALA A 533 -2.67 4.81 24.11
C ALA A 533 -2.31 3.75 23.05
N VAL A 534 -3.32 3.01 22.57
CA VAL A 534 -3.20 2.08 21.43
C VAL A 534 -4.25 2.47 20.40
N PRO A 535 -3.85 2.82 19.17
CA PRO A 535 -4.76 3.24 18.11
C PRO A 535 -5.42 2.02 17.46
N ASP A 536 -6.51 1.55 18.05
CA ASP A 536 -7.36 0.48 17.49
C ASP A 536 -8.57 1.04 16.71
N GLY A 537 -8.63 2.37 16.55
CA GLY A 537 -9.67 3.06 15.80
C GLY A 537 -11.05 3.01 16.46
N LYS A 538 -11.19 2.66 17.75
CA LYS A 538 -12.50 2.50 18.37
C LYS A 538 -12.62 3.20 19.73
N CYS A 539 -13.72 3.91 19.94
CA CYS A 539 -14.11 4.47 21.22
C CYS A 539 -15.26 3.65 21.84
N TYR A 540 -15.42 3.72 23.16
CA TYR A 540 -16.56 3.16 23.88
C TYR A 540 -17.30 4.19 24.74
N SER A 541 -18.57 3.92 24.98
CA SER A 541 -19.37 4.48 26.09
C SER A 541 -20.10 3.33 26.77
N ARG A 542 -20.00 3.22 28.10
CA ARG A 542 -20.63 2.13 28.85
C ARG A 542 -21.16 2.55 30.21
N ILE A 543 -22.20 1.87 30.67
CA ILE A 543 -22.67 1.94 32.05
C ILE A 543 -22.02 0.80 32.85
N ILE A 544 -21.24 1.15 33.86
CA ILE A 544 -20.60 0.18 34.77
C ILE A 544 -21.46 -0.03 36.04
N ALA A 545 -21.02 -0.92 36.92
CA ALA A 545 -21.68 -1.22 38.19
C ALA A 545 -21.99 0.07 38.99
N GLY A 546 -23.22 0.17 39.51
CA GLY A 546 -23.71 1.37 40.19
C GLY A 546 -24.20 2.48 39.26
N GLY A 547 -24.45 2.20 37.97
CA GLY A 547 -25.07 3.14 37.03
C GLY A 547 -24.16 4.27 36.54
N VAL A 548 -22.85 4.17 36.79
CA VAL A 548 -21.86 5.18 36.40
C VAL A 548 -21.56 5.07 34.89
N LEU A 549 -21.47 6.21 34.20
CA LEU A 549 -21.03 6.28 32.81
C LEU A 549 -19.50 6.30 32.74
N GLU A 550 -18.92 5.42 31.94
CA GLU A 550 -17.50 5.40 31.59
C GLU A 550 -17.34 5.52 30.07
N ARG A 551 -16.46 6.41 29.62
CA ARG A 551 -16.08 6.58 28.21
C ARG A 551 -14.58 6.41 28.07
N GLY A 552 -14.13 5.86 26.94
CA GLY A 552 -12.71 5.72 26.66
C GLY A 552 -12.41 5.07 25.32
N CYS A 553 -11.16 4.64 25.17
CA CYS A 553 -10.68 3.90 24.01
C CYS A 553 -10.96 2.41 24.17
N ARG A 554 -11.38 1.72 23.11
CA ARG A 554 -11.66 0.27 23.15
C ARG A 554 -10.45 -0.52 23.64
N SER A 555 -9.24 -0.09 23.28
CA SER A 555 -7.99 -0.71 23.71
C SER A 555 -7.76 -0.70 25.23
N ALA A 556 -8.46 0.16 25.98
CA ALA A 556 -8.42 0.16 27.45
C ALA A 556 -9.29 -0.94 28.08
N LEU A 557 -10.16 -1.59 27.30
CA LEU A 557 -11.00 -2.70 27.75
C LEU A 557 -10.28 -4.04 27.56
N THR A 558 -10.44 -4.97 28.50
CA THR A 558 -10.00 -6.36 28.33
C THR A 558 -10.74 -7.04 27.18
N ALA A 559 -10.17 -8.12 26.61
CA ALA A 559 -10.82 -8.84 25.51
C ALA A 559 -12.25 -9.29 25.84
N GLN A 560 -12.48 -9.74 27.08
CA GLN A 560 -13.81 -10.13 27.55
C GLN A 560 -14.78 -8.94 27.61
N GLU A 561 -14.32 -7.78 28.10
CA GLU A 561 -15.14 -6.56 28.14
C GLU A 561 -15.44 -6.03 26.74
N GLN A 562 -14.50 -6.13 25.80
CA GLN A 562 -14.73 -5.73 24.41
C GLN A 562 -15.82 -6.58 23.75
N THR A 563 -15.83 -7.90 23.99
CA THR A 563 -16.86 -8.80 23.47
C THR A 563 -18.21 -8.57 24.15
N ALA A 564 -18.22 -8.24 25.44
CA ALA A 564 -19.44 -7.97 26.20
C ALA A 564 -20.04 -6.57 25.93
N CYS A 565 -19.28 -5.66 25.32
CA CYS A 565 -19.71 -4.29 25.10
C CYS A 565 -20.65 -4.16 23.88
N THR A 566 -21.92 -4.49 24.09
CA THR A 566 -22.97 -4.40 23.07
C THR A 566 -24.30 -3.95 23.69
N GLY A 567 -25.10 -3.19 22.94
CA GLY A 567 -26.47 -2.80 23.32
C GLY A 567 -26.60 -1.41 23.93
N GLU A 568 -27.72 -1.13 24.60
CA GLU A 568 -28.07 0.21 25.10
C GLU A 568 -27.18 0.70 26.26
N GLN A 569 -26.54 -0.22 26.98
CA GLN A 569 -25.66 0.08 28.11
C GLN A 569 -24.18 0.06 27.75
N CYS A 570 -23.80 -0.34 26.54
CA CYS A 570 -22.41 -0.34 26.09
C CYS A 570 -22.35 -0.27 24.56
N ASN A 571 -21.75 0.78 24.01
CA ASN A 571 -21.61 0.96 22.57
C ASN A 571 -20.14 1.23 22.19
N LEU A 572 -19.74 0.68 21.05
CA LEU A 572 -18.45 0.90 20.39
C LEU A 572 -18.66 1.62 19.07
N CYS A 573 -17.81 2.60 18.76
CA CYS A 573 -17.89 3.36 17.51
C CYS A 573 -16.49 3.65 16.96
N GLY A 574 -16.38 3.96 15.66
CA GLY A 574 -15.11 3.98 14.93
C GLY A 574 -14.52 5.34 14.54
N ASP A 575 -15.26 6.45 14.73
CA ASP A 575 -14.79 7.77 14.32
C ASP A 575 -14.12 8.55 15.47
N VAL A 576 -13.30 9.55 15.13
CA VAL A 576 -12.71 10.47 16.11
C VAL A 576 -13.83 11.15 16.91
N GLY A 577 -13.79 10.98 18.24
CA GLY A 577 -14.81 11.54 19.13
C GLY A 577 -16.22 11.00 18.88
N CYS A 578 -16.36 9.83 18.25
CA CYS A 578 -17.68 9.23 17.98
C CYS A 578 -18.47 8.95 19.27
N ASN A 579 -17.79 8.81 20.40
CA ASN A 579 -18.38 8.63 21.71
C ASN A 579 -18.73 9.98 22.39
N LYS A 580 -19.06 11.02 21.62
CA LYS A 580 -19.65 12.28 22.09
C LYS A 580 -21.17 12.19 22.23
N GLY A 581 -21.79 13.23 22.78
CA GLY A 581 -23.24 13.30 23.01
C GLY A 581 -23.70 12.56 24.27
N VAL A 582 -24.99 12.67 24.59
CA VAL A 582 -25.57 12.07 25.81
C VAL A 582 -25.63 10.54 25.69
N PHE A 583 -25.18 9.83 26.73
CA PHE A 583 -25.26 8.37 26.79
C PHE A 583 -25.74 7.86 28.16
N PRO A 584 -26.62 6.84 28.20
CA PRO A 584 -27.45 6.35 27.09
C PRO A 584 -28.37 7.45 26.53
N GLU A 585 -28.88 7.29 25.30
CA GLU A 585 -29.69 8.33 24.66
C GLU A 585 -30.97 8.68 25.44
N ASN A 586 -31.55 7.69 26.13
CA ASN A 586 -32.74 7.82 26.97
C ASN A 586 -32.45 8.29 28.41
N ARG A 587 -31.28 8.88 28.67
CA ARG A 587 -30.92 9.33 30.01
C ARG A 587 -31.84 10.45 30.50
N LEU A 588 -32.46 10.23 31.67
CA LEU A 588 -33.43 11.15 32.25
C LEU A 588 -32.81 12.52 32.58
N LEU A 589 -33.58 13.57 32.29
CA LEU A 589 -33.25 14.96 32.59
C LEU A 589 -34.28 15.51 33.58
N CYS A 590 -33.82 15.99 34.72
CA CYS A 590 -34.67 16.55 35.79
C CYS A 590 -34.19 17.94 36.16
N TYR A 591 -35.06 18.77 36.73
CA TYR A 591 -34.58 19.95 37.45
C TYR A 591 -33.84 19.50 38.71
N GLN A 592 -32.66 20.07 38.94
CA GLN A 592 -31.81 19.74 40.08
C GLN A 592 -31.38 21.03 40.78
N CYS A 593 -31.81 21.22 42.02
CA CYS A 593 -31.45 22.40 42.84
C CYS A 593 -31.89 22.22 44.29
N GLN A 594 -31.36 23.06 45.18
CA GLN A 594 -31.80 23.19 46.56
C GLN A 594 -32.11 24.65 46.89
N SER A 595 -33.14 24.92 47.69
CA SER A 595 -33.56 26.27 48.08
C SER A 595 -32.54 26.99 48.97
N THR A 596 -31.66 26.24 49.63
CA THR A 596 -30.55 26.77 50.43
C THR A 596 -29.44 27.37 49.58
N ASP A 597 -29.23 26.81 48.39
CA ASP A 597 -28.20 27.27 47.45
C ASP A 597 -28.77 28.35 46.51
N ASP A 598 -30.03 28.18 46.11
CA ASP A 598 -30.71 29.10 45.22
C ASP A 598 -32.21 29.17 45.55
N ALA A 599 -32.63 30.30 46.13
CA ALA A 599 -34.01 30.57 46.51
C ALA A 599 -35.01 30.44 45.34
N SER A 600 -34.57 30.64 44.10
CA SER A 600 -35.43 30.44 42.92
C SER A 600 -35.77 28.98 42.66
N CYS A 601 -35.14 28.02 43.35
CA CYS A 601 -35.49 26.60 43.27
C CYS A 601 -36.94 26.33 43.71
N SER A 602 -37.43 27.09 44.69
CA SER A 602 -38.80 27.01 45.22
C SER A 602 -39.86 27.55 44.24
N ASN A 603 -39.45 28.29 43.20
CA ASN A 603 -40.36 28.78 42.17
C ASN A 603 -40.76 27.66 41.20
N GLU A 604 -41.81 27.92 40.43
CA GLU A 604 -42.16 27.07 39.29
C GLU A 604 -41.10 27.25 38.20
N LEU A 605 -40.56 26.15 37.69
CA LEU A 605 -39.45 26.17 36.75
C LEU A 605 -39.91 25.91 35.32
N THR A 606 -39.39 26.72 34.40
CA THR A 606 -39.58 26.55 32.96
C THR A 606 -38.22 26.63 32.24
N GLY A 607 -38.11 26.00 31.07
CA GLY A 607 -36.87 25.93 30.30
C GLY A 607 -35.86 24.93 30.89
N ASP A 608 -34.57 25.12 30.58
CA ASP A 608 -33.52 24.15 30.91
C ASP A 608 -32.44 24.70 31.88
N ALA A 609 -32.61 25.91 32.42
CA ALA A 609 -31.57 26.60 33.20
C ALA A 609 -31.11 25.84 34.46
N LYS A 610 -32.01 25.04 35.06
CA LYS A 610 -31.72 24.18 36.22
C LYS A 610 -31.85 22.69 35.90
N ALA A 611 -31.99 22.35 34.62
CA ALA A 611 -32.15 20.98 34.18
C ALA A 611 -30.79 20.30 34.07
N GLY A 612 -30.66 19.12 34.67
CA GLY A 612 -29.45 18.30 34.70
C GLY A 612 -29.76 16.84 34.38
N LEU A 613 -28.82 16.17 33.72
CA LEU A 613 -28.90 14.72 33.49
C LEU A 613 -28.67 14.00 34.80
N CYS A 614 -29.42 12.93 35.07
CA CYS A 614 -29.21 12.10 36.25
C CYS A 614 -27.80 11.48 36.21
N LYS A 615 -27.02 11.68 37.27
CA LYS A 615 -25.59 11.31 37.33
C LYS A 615 -25.40 9.79 37.34
N ILE A 616 -26.32 9.10 38.00
CA ILE A 616 -26.47 7.65 37.97
C ILE A 616 -27.54 7.28 36.93
N TRP A 617 -27.27 6.28 36.09
CA TRP A 617 -28.25 5.79 35.13
C TRP A 617 -29.01 4.60 35.71
N LYS A 618 -30.33 4.67 35.63
CA LYS A 618 -31.27 3.58 35.93
C LYS A 618 -32.42 3.66 34.92
N ALA A 619 -32.87 2.51 34.42
CA ALA A 619 -33.91 2.47 33.38
C ALA A 619 -35.23 3.12 33.83
N ASP A 620 -35.65 2.87 35.06
CA ASP A 620 -36.88 3.39 35.66
C ASP A 620 -36.58 4.53 36.67
N ASP A 621 -35.63 5.40 36.34
CA ASP A 621 -35.32 6.56 37.19
C ASP A 621 -36.46 7.58 37.20
N LYS A 622 -36.54 8.36 38.27
CA LYS A 622 -37.61 9.36 38.48
C LYS A 622 -37.04 10.71 38.86
N CYS A 623 -37.71 11.77 38.44
CA CYS A 623 -37.46 13.09 38.97
C CYS A 623 -38.26 13.28 40.25
N TYR A 624 -37.72 14.03 41.21
CA TYR A 624 -38.44 14.38 42.43
C TYR A 624 -38.46 15.89 42.70
N SER A 625 -39.45 16.31 43.48
CA SER A 625 -39.50 17.60 44.19
C SER A 625 -39.98 17.35 45.60
N ARG A 626 -39.24 17.80 46.61
CA ARG A 626 -39.58 17.53 48.02
C ARG A 626 -39.22 18.68 48.94
N VAL A 627 -39.99 18.82 50.01
CA VAL A 627 -39.58 19.54 51.21
C VAL A 627 -39.01 18.53 52.19
N THR A 628 -37.74 18.67 52.54
CA THR A 628 -37.05 17.80 53.49
C THR A 628 -37.56 18.04 54.93
N ALA A 629 -37.21 17.14 55.86
CA ALA A 629 -37.52 17.32 57.28
C ALA A 629 -36.87 18.59 57.88
N ALA A 630 -35.79 19.10 57.28
CA ALA A 630 -35.15 20.36 57.64
C ALA A 630 -35.84 21.60 57.01
N LEU A 631 -37.00 21.42 56.35
CA LEU A 631 -37.77 22.44 55.65
C LEU A 631 -37.06 23.07 54.43
N ASN A 632 -36.07 22.38 53.86
CA ASN A 632 -35.44 22.79 52.60
C ASN A 632 -36.19 22.18 51.42
N PHE A 633 -36.41 22.98 50.37
CA PHE A 633 -37.01 22.50 49.13
C PHE A 633 -35.92 22.06 48.15
N GLU A 634 -36.01 20.83 47.66
CA GLU A 634 -35.00 20.19 46.82
C GLU A 634 -35.62 19.49 45.62
N ARG A 635 -34.91 19.49 44.50
CA ARG A 635 -35.24 18.77 43.28
C ARG A 635 -34.04 17.94 42.84
N GLY A 636 -34.28 16.78 42.24
CA GLY A 636 -33.22 15.94 41.74
C GLY A 636 -33.72 14.69 41.03
N CYS A 637 -32.79 13.79 40.74
CA CYS A 637 -33.07 12.44 40.27
C CYS A 637 -33.04 11.46 41.45
N GLN A 638 -33.94 10.48 41.46
CA GLN A 638 -33.99 9.46 42.50
C GLN A 638 -32.68 8.66 42.57
N SER A 639 -32.15 8.24 41.42
CA SER A 639 -30.91 7.45 41.34
C SER A 639 -29.69 8.13 41.97
N ASP A 640 -29.65 9.46 41.96
CA ASP A 640 -28.53 10.25 42.50
C ASP A 640 -28.49 10.27 44.04
N LEU A 641 -29.56 9.83 44.71
CA LEU A 641 -29.65 9.68 46.16
C LEU A 641 -29.17 8.30 46.66
N GLY A 642 -28.85 7.37 45.76
CA GLY A 642 -28.40 6.00 46.07
C GLY A 642 -29.47 4.92 45.89
N ASP A 643 -29.03 3.66 45.90
CA ASP A 643 -29.90 2.49 45.69
C ASP A 643 -30.94 2.36 46.83
N ASN A 644 -32.20 2.12 46.45
CA ASN A 644 -33.38 2.01 47.34
C ASN A 644 -33.75 3.28 48.12
N ALA A 645 -33.33 4.46 47.68
CA ALA A 645 -33.86 5.70 48.21
C ALA A 645 -35.36 5.84 47.86
N ASN A 646 -36.24 5.62 48.85
CA ASN A 646 -37.62 6.06 48.76
C ASN A 646 -37.65 7.57 48.99
N VAL A 647 -37.69 8.34 47.91
CA VAL A 647 -37.43 9.78 47.95
C VAL A 647 -38.53 10.53 48.69
N CYS A 648 -39.76 10.02 48.63
CA CYS A 648 -40.95 10.59 49.25
C CYS A 648 -41.43 9.87 50.52
N ASP A 649 -40.69 8.87 51.03
CA ASP A 649 -41.11 8.18 52.24
C ASP A 649 -41.14 9.13 53.44
N ALA A 650 -42.25 9.10 54.19
CA ALA A 650 -42.50 9.93 55.36
C ALA A 650 -42.46 11.47 55.11
N LEU A 651 -42.50 11.93 53.85
CA LEU A 651 -42.54 13.34 53.50
C LEU A 651 -43.92 13.74 52.96
N ASN A 652 -44.58 14.65 53.68
CA ASN A 652 -45.92 15.14 53.32
C ASN A 652 -45.91 16.02 52.07
N ASP A 653 -44.81 16.70 51.77
CA ASP A 653 -44.68 17.61 50.64
C ASP A 653 -43.63 17.07 49.67
N CYS A 654 -43.95 15.98 48.99
CA CYS A 654 -43.07 15.32 48.03
C CYS A 654 -43.84 14.81 46.80
N LEU A 655 -43.19 14.88 45.65
CA LEU A 655 -43.69 14.37 44.37
C LEU A 655 -42.55 13.71 43.61
N GLU A 656 -42.81 12.49 43.14
CA GLU A 656 -42.03 11.83 42.10
C GLU A 656 -42.81 11.89 40.79
N CYS A 657 -42.11 12.00 39.67
CA CYS A 657 -42.72 11.99 38.36
C CYS A 657 -41.79 11.39 37.31
N ASP A 658 -42.39 10.91 36.24
CA ASP A 658 -41.70 10.31 35.11
C ASP A 658 -41.62 11.31 33.94
N GLY A 659 -40.48 11.33 33.25
CA GLY A 659 -40.27 12.13 32.05
C GLY A 659 -39.42 13.40 32.24
N LYS A 660 -38.99 13.96 31.12
CA LYS A 660 -38.07 15.11 31.08
C LYS A 660 -38.67 16.33 31.80
N ASN A 661 -37.91 16.87 32.75
CA ASN A 661 -38.23 18.11 33.47
C ASN A 661 -39.62 18.11 34.13
N CYS A 662 -40.17 16.94 34.46
CA CYS A 662 -41.53 16.81 35.02
C CYS A 662 -41.66 17.42 36.43
N ASN A 663 -40.54 17.51 37.15
CA ASN A 663 -40.46 18.00 38.52
C ASN A 663 -40.34 19.53 38.56
N SER A 664 -41.22 20.24 37.84
CA SER A 664 -41.19 21.71 37.65
C SER A 664 -41.97 22.50 38.70
N LEU A 665 -42.83 21.81 39.47
CA LEU A 665 -43.84 22.41 40.34
C LEU A 665 -43.23 23.28 41.45
N SER A 666 -43.74 24.48 41.70
CA SER A 666 -43.27 25.32 42.83
C SER A 666 -43.51 24.68 44.19
N GLU A 667 -42.72 25.08 45.19
CA GLU A 667 -42.88 24.64 46.58
C GLU A 667 -44.29 24.95 47.10
N GLN A 668 -44.84 26.13 46.77
CA GLN A 668 -46.17 26.53 47.17
C GLN A 668 -47.25 25.64 46.58
N LYS A 669 -47.15 25.28 45.29
CA LYS A 669 -48.08 24.37 44.63
C LYS A 669 -47.94 22.94 45.19
N LEU A 670 -46.73 22.50 45.52
CA LEU A 670 -46.49 21.20 46.15
C LEU A 670 -47.15 21.09 47.53
N LYS A 671 -47.02 22.12 48.37
CA LYS A 671 -47.67 22.18 49.71
C LYS A 671 -49.20 22.27 49.62
N ASN A 672 -49.71 22.89 48.56
CA ASN A 672 -51.15 23.04 48.31
C ASN A 672 -51.78 21.88 47.53
N ARG A 673 -51.02 20.81 47.28
CA ARG A 673 -51.48 19.60 46.60
C ARG A 673 -52.76 19.06 47.22
N ALA A 674 -53.70 18.66 46.37
CA ALA A 674 -54.95 18.04 46.81
C ALA A 674 -54.69 16.83 47.71
N LYS A 675 -55.39 16.77 48.85
CA LYS A 675 -55.35 15.64 49.79
C LYS A 675 -56.75 15.09 49.93
N CYS A 676 -56.91 13.78 49.82
CA CYS A 676 -58.21 13.11 49.95
C CYS A 676 -58.12 11.93 50.90
N LEU A 677 -59.25 11.55 51.51
CA LEU A 677 -59.35 10.25 52.15
C LEU A 677 -59.25 9.17 51.08
N LYS A 678 -58.37 8.19 51.28
CA LYS A 678 -58.13 7.06 50.36
C LYS A 678 -58.40 5.75 51.10
N CYS A 679 -59.57 5.15 50.87
CA CYS A 679 -59.99 3.92 51.54
C CYS A 679 -61.20 3.29 50.84
N ASP A 680 -61.54 2.07 51.22
CA ASP A 680 -62.81 1.44 50.86
C ASP A 680 -63.51 0.79 52.06
N SER A 681 -64.76 0.35 51.85
CA SER A 681 -65.62 -0.22 52.90
C SER A 681 -65.18 -1.57 53.50
N GLU A 682 -64.07 -2.16 53.06
CA GLU A 682 -63.41 -3.25 53.82
C GLU A 682 -62.82 -2.72 55.13
N ASP A 683 -62.46 -1.43 55.17
CA ASP A 683 -62.14 -0.71 56.40
C ASP A 683 -63.40 -0.04 56.97
N THR A 684 -63.78 -0.44 58.18
CA THR A 684 -64.94 0.13 58.88
C THR A 684 -64.79 1.63 59.12
N SER A 685 -63.56 2.13 59.30
CA SER A 685 -63.31 3.56 59.48
C SER A 685 -63.66 4.38 58.24
N CYS A 686 -63.64 3.77 57.04
CA CYS A 686 -63.93 4.41 55.76
C CYS A 686 -65.41 4.74 55.58
N VAL A 687 -66.28 3.89 56.12
CA VAL A 687 -67.73 4.05 56.05
C VAL A 687 -68.17 5.28 56.84
N ASP A 688 -67.62 5.45 58.04
CA ASP A 688 -67.98 6.54 58.96
C ASP A 688 -67.14 7.81 58.77
N ALA A 689 -66.11 7.77 57.91
CA ALA A 689 -65.15 8.87 57.70
C ALA A 689 -64.60 9.43 59.02
N THR A 690 -64.18 8.51 59.91
CA THR A 690 -63.68 8.89 61.24
C THR A 690 -62.34 9.63 61.14
N SER A 691 -61.97 10.37 62.21
CA SER A 691 -60.68 11.09 62.28
C SER A 691 -59.44 10.17 62.24
N GLU A 692 -59.62 8.85 62.24
CA GLU A 692 -58.53 7.88 62.12
C GLU A 692 -57.99 7.78 60.68
N ILE A 693 -58.77 8.20 59.68
CA ILE A 693 -58.32 8.23 58.28
C ILE A 693 -57.61 9.56 58.01
N VAL A 694 -56.30 9.47 57.83
CA VAL A 694 -55.48 10.61 57.44
C VAL A 694 -55.62 10.84 55.94
N SER A 695 -55.95 12.08 55.54
CA SER A 695 -55.97 12.43 54.12
C SER A 695 -54.58 12.33 53.50
N ALA A 696 -54.48 11.68 52.34
CA ALA A 696 -53.24 11.45 51.62
C ALA A 696 -53.19 12.28 50.33
N ASN A 697 -51.99 12.65 49.89
CA ASN A 697 -51.80 13.42 48.65
C ASN A 697 -52.35 12.69 47.42
N CYS A 698 -53.04 13.42 46.56
CA CYS A 698 -53.47 12.96 45.24
C CYS A 698 -52.33 13.04 44.23
N ASP A 699 -52.23 12.11 43.29
CA ASP A 699 -51.16 12.09 42.28
C ASP A 699 -51.08 13.42 41.51
N ASN A 700 -52.24 13.98 41.16
CA ASN A 700 -52.35 15.31 40.57
C ASN A 700 -52.47 16.41 41.61
N VAL A 701 -51.81 17.54 41.34
CA VAL A 701 -51.73 18.68 42.27
C VAL A 701 -53.09 19.36 42.46
N GLU A 702 -53.84 19.54 41.38
CA GLU A 702 -55.15 20.21 41.34
C GLU A 702 -56.31 19.19 41.25
N ASP A 703 -56.17 18.03 41.89
CA ASP A 703 -57.22 17.01 41.90
C ASP A 703 -58.40 17.38 42.82
N SER A 704 -59.51 16.66 42.63
CA SER A 704 -60.69 16.70 43.51
C SER A 704 -60.83 15.36 44.23
N CYS A 705 -61.51 15.34 45.37
CA CYS A 705 -61.82 14.09 46.05
C CYS A 705 -63.17 13.55 45.60
N PHE A 706 -63.35 12.23 45.62
CA PHE A 706 -64.66 11.61 45.45
C PHE A 706 -65.00 10.63 46.57
N VAL A 707 -66.30 10.39 46.72
CA VAL A 707 -66.86 9.20 47.37
C VAL A 707 -67.92 8.60 46.45
N ARG A 708 -67.89 7.28 46.28
CA ARG A 708 -68.88 6.57 45.45
C ARG A 708 -69.21 5.21 46.03
N VAL A 709 -70.30 4.63 45.54
CA VAL A 709 -70.59 3.22 45.72
C VAL A 709 -70.49 2.52 44.38
N ASN A 710 -69.59 1.54 44.28
CA ASN A 710 -69.41 0.73 43.09
C ASN A 710 -69.45 -0.75 43.48
N ASN A 711 -70.26 -1.55 42.78
CA ASN A 711 -70.47 -2.98 43.08
C ASN A 711 -70.76 -3.27 44.56
N GLY A 712 -71.49 -2.37 45.25
CA GLY A 712 -71.86 -2.52 46.65
C GLY A 712 -70.75 -2.20 47.66
N LYS A 713 -69.58 -1.71 47.23
CA LYS A 713 -68.52 -1.19 48.10
C LYS A 713 -68.47 0.33 48.05
N LEU A 714 -68.26 0.96 49.20
CA LEU A 714 -67.98 2.39 49.27
C LEU A 714 -66.49 2.62 49.05
N GLU A 715 -66.14 3.58 48.20
CA GLU A 715 -64.77 3.93 47.84
C GLU A 715 -64.59 5.45 48.02
N ARG A 716 -63.51 5.84 48.68
CA ARG A 716 -63.05 7.23 48.80
C ARG A 716 -61.67 7.32 48.16
N ASN A 717 -61.47 8.22 47.20
CA ASN A 717 -60.16 8.43 46.59
C ASN A 717 -60.08 9.80 45.90
N CYS A 718 -58.97 10.07 45.22
CA CYS A 718 -58.79 11.22 44.35
C CYS A 718 -59.42 10.95 42.97
N LEU A 719 -60.06 11.95 42.36
CA LEU A 719 -60.89 11.77 41.17
C LEU A 719 -60.10 11.23 39.97
N ASN A 720 -58.83 11.62 39.81
CA ASN A 720 -58.01 11.11 38.70
C ASN A 720 -57.62 9.63 38.81
N THR A 721 -57.90 8.96 39.93
CA THR A 721 -57.71 7.50 40.02
C THR A 721 -58.79 6.74 39.25
N LEU A 722 -59.86 7.43 38.81
CA LEU A 722 -60.94 6.85 38.01
C LEU A 722 -60.65 7.02 36.51
N GLY A 723 -61.11 6.07 35.70
CA GLY A 723 -61.14 6.24 34.24
C GLY A 723 -62.11 7.35 33.80
N GLU A 724 -61.89 7.91 32.60
CA GLU A 724 -62.62 9.08 32.10
C GLU A 724 -64.15 8.95 32.17
N ALA A 725 -64.70 7.77 31.86
CA ALA A 725 -66.14 7.52 31.92
C ALA A 725 -66.72 7.62 33.35
N ASP A 726 -65.98 7.18 34.35
CA ASP A 726 -66.42 7.26 35.76
C ASP A 726 -66.17 8.66 36.33
N GLN A 727 -65.09 9.33 35.91
CA GLN A 727 -64.90 10.74 36.24
C GLN A 727 -66.06 11.60 35.72
N ALA A 728 -66.55 11.33 34.50
CA ALA A 728 -67.69 12.05 33.93
C ALA A 728 -68.97 11.85 34.75
N LYS A 729 -69.25 10.63 35.21
CA LYS A 729 -70.39 10.35 36.12
C LYS A 729 -70.25 11.11 37.44
N CYS A 730 -69.09 11.04 38.07
CA CYS A 730 -68.80 11.74 39.33
C CYS A 730 -68.95 13.27 39.22
N LYS A 731 -68.71 13.84 38.03
CA LYS A 731 -68.85 15.28 37.75
C LYS A 731 -70.27 15.67 37.30
N ASP A 732 -71.14 14.72 36.97
CA ASP A 732 -72.52 14.99 36.55
C ASP A 732 -73.41 15.20 37.77
N ALA A 733 -73.95 16.41 37.93
CA ALA A 733 -74.86 16.74 39.03
C ALA A 733 -76.15 15.90 39.04
N ASN A 734 -76.50 15.23 37.93
CA ASN A 734 -77.67 14.36 37.82
C ASN A 734 -77.35 12.88 38.13
N ASP A 735 -76.07 12.50 38.16
CA ASP A 735 -75.64 11.15 38.49
C ASP A 735 -75.18 11.09 39.95
N GLN A 736 -76.06 10.57 40.79
CA GLN A 736 -75.83 10.48 42.23
C GLN A 736 -75.06 9.21 42.64
N SER A 737 -74.55 8.41 41.70
CA SER A 737 -73.73 7.23 42.04
C SER A 737 -72.36 7.59 42.63
N CYS A 738 -71.93 8.84 42.46
CA CYS A 738 -70.66 9.37 42.93
C CYS A 738 -70.79 10.85 43.28
N VAL A 739 -70.02 11.31 44.27
CA VAL A 739 -70.00 12.71 44.70
C VAL A 739 -68.57 13.19 44.77
N THR A 740 -68.31 14.35 44.16
CA THR A 740 -67.01 15.01 44.23
C THR A 740 -67.02 16.20 45.17
N CYS A 741 -65.86 16.52 45.74
CA CYS A 741 -65.66 17.75 46.51
C CYS A 741 -64.24 18.30 46.28
N THR A 742 -64.06 19.58 46.60
CA THR A 742 -62.78 20.29 46.53
C THR A 742 -62.38 20.76 47.91
N GLY A 743 -61.15 20.45 48.33
CA GLY A 743 -60.63 20.79 49.66
C GLY A 743 -59.89 19.60 50.28
N GLN A 744 -59.02 19.87 51.26
CA GLN A 744 -58.24 18.80 51.89
C GLN A 744 -59.13 17.89 52.73
N GLY A 745 -59.13 16.60 52.40
CA GLY A 745 -59.91 15.57 53.09
C GLY A 745 -61.42 15.78 53.03
N CYS A 746 -61.93 16.50 52.03
CA CYS A 746 -63.33 16.92 51.99
C CYS A 746 -64.32 15.78 51.75
N ASN A 747 -63.87 14.63 51.24
CA ASN A 747 -64.73 13.51 50.86
C ASN A 747 -65.15 12.72 52.08
N VAL A 748 -65.91 13.36 52.99
CA VAL A 748 -66.40 12.80 54.27
C VAL A 748 -67.87 12.43 54.23
N GLU A 749 -68.57 12.68 53.12
CA GLU A 749 -70.01 12.45 53.01
C GLU A 749 -70.39 11.02 53.42
N LYS A 750 -71.45 10.89 54.22
CA LYS A 750 -71.90 9.62 54.80
C LYS A 750 -72.86 8.91 53.86
N TRP A 751 -72.61 7.64 53.58
CA TRP A 751 -73.45 6.82 52.71
C TRP A 751 -74.25 5.80 53.52
N ILE A 752 -75.58 5.95 53.54
CA ILE A 752 -76.47 5.08 54.33
C ILE A 752 -76.59 3.68 53.70
N LYS A 753 -76.69 2.66 54.55
CA LYS A 753 -77.04 1.29 54.14
C LYS A 753 -78.51 1.02 54.46
N CYS A 754 -79.26 0.42 53.55
CA CYS A 754 -80.64 0.02 53.76
C CYS A 754 -80.83 -1.45 53.38
N HIS A 755 -81.82 -2.12 53.98
CA HIS A 755 -82.30 -3.38 53.43
C HIS A 755 -83.01 -3.11 52.12
N GLN A 756 -82.62 -3.83 51.06
CA GLN A 756 -83.13 -3.67 49.71
C GLN A 756 -83.65 -5.02 49.23
N CYS A 757 -84.96 -5.25 49.33
CA CYS A 757 -85.56 -6.53 48.94
C CYS A 757 -87.06 -6.38 48.62
N LYS A 758 -87.59 -7.35 47.87
CA LYS A 758 -89.02 -7.50 47.62
C LYS A 758 -89.43 -8.91 48.04
N GLU A 759 -90.48 -9.04 48.83
CA GLU A 759 -91.00 -10.35 49.22
C GLU A 759 -91.51 -11.16 48.02
N SER A 760 -91.90 -10.49 46.94
CA SER A 760 -92.26 -11.14 45.67
C SER A 760 -91.10 -11.89 45.01
N SER A 761 -89.85 -11.49 45.26
CA SER A 761 -88.65 -12.12 44.70
C SER A 761 -87.82 -12.88 45.73
N SER A 762 -87.97 -12.59 47.03
CA SER A 762 -87.27 -13.28 48.11
C SER A 762 -88.18 -13.48 49.32
N SER A 763 -88.49 -14.74 49.62
CA SER A 763 -89.34 -15.10 50.77
C SER A 763 -88.75 -14.68 52.12
N THR A 764 -87.45 -14.38 52.20
CA THR A 764 -86.79 -13.92 53.43
C THR A 764 -86.99 -12.44 53.73
N CYS A 765 -87.54 -11.66 52.79
CA CYS A 765 -87.74 -10.21 52.95
C CYS A 765 -88.82 -9.86 53.99
N ASN A 766 -89.75 -10.80 54.25
CA ASN A 766 -90.86 -10.62 55.19
C ASN A 766 -90.47 -10.80 56.67
N ALA A 767 -89.37 -11.51 56.92
CA ALA A 767 -88.83 -11.70 58.26
C ALA A 767 -88.14 -10.41 58.75
N GLU A 768 -87.84 -10.38 60.05
CA GLU A 768 -86.95 -9.36 60.61
C GLU A 768 -85.55 -9.48 59.97
N GLN A 769 -84.98 -8.35 59.57
CA GLN A 769 -83.69 -8.29 58.88
C GLN A 769 -82.54 -8.07 59.87
N VAL A 770 -81.35 -8.54 59.51
CA VAL A 770 -80.12 -8.38 60.31
C VAL A 770 -79.26 -7.29 59.73
N ASP A 771 -78.81 -6.33 60.55
CA ASP A 771 -78.10 -5.11 60.10
C ASP A 771 -76.94 -5.37 59.12
N ALA A 772 -76.21 -6.47 59.29
CA ALA A 772 -75.10 -6.88 58.41
C ALA A 772 -75.51 -7.10 56.94
N ASN A 773 -76.78 -7.41 56.67
CA ASN A 773 -77.31 -7.64 55.32
C ASN A 773 -77.80 -6.35 54.63
N ALA A 774 -77.73 -5.20 55.29
CA ALA A 774 -78.07 -3.93 54.65
C ALA A 774 -76.99 -3.54 53.63
N GLN A 775 -77.42 -3.05 52.48
CA GLN A 775 -76.55 -2.66 51.37
C GLN A 775 -76.53 -1.15 51.23
N PHE A 776 -75.40 -0.58 50.79
CA PHE A 776 -75.33 0.84 50.48
C PHE A 776 -76.38 1.22 49.43
N CYS A 777 -77.02 2.37 49.61
CA CYS A 777 -77.95 2.87 48.61
C CYS A 777 -77.23 3.14 47.28
N PRO A 778 -77.79 2.79 46.11
CA PRO A 778 -77.15 3.03 44.82
C PRO A 778 -76.90 4.51 44.52
N LYS A 779 -77.78 5.40 45.00
CA LYS A 779 -77.70 6.86 44.77
C LYS A 779 -77.51 7.63 46.06
N TYR A 780 -76.58 8.57 46.03
CA TYR A 780 -76.34 9.54 47.09
C TYR A 780 -77.43 10.60 47.16
N LYS A 781 -77.84 10.94 48.38
CA LYS A 781 -78.65 12.11 48.69
C LYS A 781 -78.39 12.51 50.13
N VAL A 782 -78.28 13.82 50.36
CA VAL A 782 -78.23 14.38 51.72
C VAL A 782 -79.51 14.01 52.45
N ASP A 783 -79.39 13.48 53.67
CA ASP A 783 -80.50 12.98 54.50
C ASP A 783 -81.34 11.87 53.83
N ASN A 784 -80.69 10.97 53.09
CA ASN A 784 -81.36 9.80 52.52
C ASN A 784 -81.98 8.91 53.62
N GLN A 785 -83.10 8.26 53.30
CA GLN A 785 -83.87 7.46 54.24
C GLN A 785 -84.09 6.05 53.69
N CYS A 786 -84.00 5.05 54.55
CA CYS A 786 -84.50 3.71 54.24
C CYS A 786 -86.02 3.68 54.33
N TYR A 787 -86.67 2.92 53.47
CA TYR A 787 -88.11 2.68 53.54
C TYR A 787 -88.44 1.18 53.61
N GLU A 788 -89.60 0.89 54.15
CA GLU A 788 -90.28 -0.40 54.05
C GLU A 788 -91.78 -0.14 53.87
N ARG A 789 -92.43 -0.85 52.94
CA ARG A 789 -93.84 -0.66 52.62
C ARG A 789 -94.50 -1.94 52.15
N LEU A 790 -95.82 -2.03 52.28
CA LEU A 790 -96.60 -3.09 51.64
C LEU A 790 -97.00 -2.69 50.22
N GLU A 791 -96.72 -3.57 49.25
CA GLU A 791 -97.19 -3.53 47.87
C GLU A 791 -97.96 -4.84 47.60
N SER A 792 -99.27 -4.77 47.39
CA SER A 792 -100.12 -5.96 47.18
C SER A 792 -99.92 -7.04 48.25
N GLU A 793 -100.01 -6.66 49.53
CA GLU A 793 -99.81 -7.53 50.71
C GLU A 793 -98.39 -8.10 50.90
N LYS A 794 -97.41 -7.67 50.09
CA LYS A 794 -96.01 -8.11 50.17
C LYS A 794 -95.09 -6.97 50.55
N VAL A 795 -94.12 -7.21 51.44
CA VAL A 795 -93.18 -6.15 51.86
C VAL A 795 -92.13 -5.84 50.80
N VAL A 796 -91.86 -4.56 50.62
CA VAL A 796 -90.78 -4.01 49.80
C VAL A 796 -89.96 -3.06 50.64
N ARG A 797 -88.63 -3.26 50.64
CA ARG A 797 -87.65 -2.46 51.36
C ARG A 797 -86.68 -1.83 50.37
N GLY A 798 -86.26 -0.60 50.60
CA GLY A 798 -85.29 0.06 49.73
C GLY A 798 -84.82 1.41 50.25
N CYS A 799 -84.11 2.15 49.39
CA CYS A 799 -83.67 3.51 49.65
C CYS A 799 -84.64 4.51 49.03
N SER A 800 -85.00 5.56 49.78
CA SER A 800 -86.00 6.53 49.33
C SER A 800 -85.57 7.29 48.08
N ASN A 801 -84.26 7.52 47.91
CA ASN A 801 -83.72 8.23 46.76
C ASN A 801 -83.68 7.41 45.45
N ASP A 802 -83.97 6.11 45.51
CA ASP A 802 -84.11 5.29 44.31
C ASP A 802 -85.50 5.43 43.68
N LEU A 803 -86.44 6.05 44.41
CA LEU A 803 -87.81 6.29 43.97
C LEU A 803 -87.94 7.68 43.34
N SER A 804 -88.78 7.78 42.31
CA SER A 804 -89.13 9.08 41.70
C SER A 804 -90.07 9.92 42.57
N GLU A 805 -90.71 9.31 43.57
CA GLU A 805 -91.68 9.92 44.49
C GLU A 805 -91.36 9.49 45.94
N ALA A 806 -91.85 10.24 46.92
CA ALA A 806 -91.62 9.90 48.33
C ALA A 806 -92.22 8.53 48.68
N ALA A 807 -91.43 7.69 49.35
CA ALA A 807 -91.67 6.25 49.51
C ALA A 807 -93.04 5.89 50.12
N CYS A 808 -93.54 6.71 51.05
CA CYS A 808 -94.77 6.49 51.81
C CYS A 808 -95.93 7.40 51.41
N THR A 809 -95.86 8.09 50.27
CA THR A 809 -96.96 8.93 49.79
C THR A 809 -98.23 8.07 49.64
N ASN A 810 -99.31 8.44 50.35
CA ASN A 810 -100.60 7.75 50.35
C ASN A 810 -100.54 6.24 50.71
N ASN A 811 -99.49 5.78 51.38
CA ASN A 811 -99.38 4.40 51.86
C ASN A 811 -99.30 4.39 53.39
N LEU A 812 -100.42 4.04 54.03
CA LEU A 812 -100.51 3.95 55.49
C LEU A 812 -99.72 2.76 56.06
N GLU A 813 -99.40 1.78 55.22
CA GLU A 813 -98.60 0.59 55.55
C GLU A 813 -97.14 0.77 55.12
N CYS A 814 -96.58 1.95 55.39
CA CYS A 814 -95.23 2.34 55.03
C CYS A 814 -94.51 3.08 56.17
N ARG A 815 -93.21 2.85 56.29
CA ARG A 815 -92.32 3.54 57.23
C ARG A 815 -91.04 3.96 56.54
N THR A 816 -90.56 5.17 56.84
CA THR A 816 -89.19 5.59 56.56
C THR A 816 -88.39 5.79 57.84
N CYS A 817 -87.07 5.70 57.74
CA CYS A 817 -86.15 5.93 58.85
C CYS A 817 -84.77 6.35 58.31
N ALA A 818 -84.02 7.11 59.11
CA ALA A 818 -82.80 7.81 58.67
C ALA A 818 -81.48 7.12 59.08
N GLU A 819 -81.53 6.03 59.85
CA GLU A 819 -80.33 5.31 60.29
C GLU A 819 -80.00 4.14 59.37
N SER A 820 -78.72 3.77 59.26
CA SER A 820 -78.33 2.58 58.49
C SER A 820 -79.02 1.33 59.03
N ALA A 821 -79.51 0.49 58.12
CA ALA A 821 -80.22 -0.77 58.39
C ALA A 821 -81.51 -0.64 59.23
N CYS A 822 -82.07 0.56 59.38
CA CYS A 822 -83.23 0.77 60.25
C CYS A 822 -84.53 0.13 59.73
N ASN A 823 -84.65 -0.11 58.42
CA ASN A 823 -85.83 -0.70 57.79
C ASN A 823 -85.82 -2.24 57.91
N LYS A 824 -85.77 -2.76 59.14
CA LYS A 824 -85.54 -4.18 59.45
C LYS A 824 -86.70 -4.94 60.09
N ALA A 825 -87.76 -4.25 60.53
CA ALA A 825 -88.83 -4.91 61.30
C ALA A 825 -89.60 -5.94 60.45
N ALA A 826 -90.10 -7.03 61.07
CA ALA A 826 -90.89 -8.05 60.36
C ALA A 826 -92.15 -7.45 59.70
N ALA A 827 -92.56 -7.94 58.53
CA ALA A 827 -93.62 -7.34 57.69
C ALA A 827 -94.94 -7.07 58.43
N ASN A 828 -95.30 -7.91 59.41
CA ASN A 828 -96.50 -7.75 60.23
C ASN A 828 -96.53 -6.45 61.05
N SER A 829 -95.38 -5.84 61.34
CA SER A 829 -95.33 -4.57 62.09
C SER A 829 -95.88 -3.39 61.28
N LEU A 830 -95.95 -3.51 59.94
CA LEU A 830 -96.53 -2.49 59.07
C LEU A 830 -98.07 -2.48 59.15
N LYS A 831 -98.69 -3.65 59.39
CA LYS A 831 -100.15 -3.80 59.53
C LYS A 831 -100.68 -3.29 60.87
N THR A 832 -99.85 -3.30 61.91
CA THR A 832 -100.21 -2.85 63.26
C THR A 832 -100.09 -1.34 63.46
N ASN A 833 -99.43 -0.63 62.54
CA ASN A 833 -99.29 0.83 62.56
C ASN A 833 -100.48 1.52 61.85
N GLN A 834 -101.71 1.16 62.22
CA GLN A 834 -102.84 2.06 61.96
C GLN A 834 -102.60 3.35 62.75
N ARG A 835 -102.04 4.36 62.09
CA ARG A 835 -102.08 5.73 62.58
C ARG A 835 -103.56 6.09 62.69
N CYS A 836 -104.09 6.21 63.90
CA CYS A 836 -105.41 6.79 64.09
C CYS A 836 -105.41 8.16 63.41
N LEU A 837 -106.36 8.39 62.51
CA LEU A 837 -106.61 9.74 62.00
C LEU A 837 -107.12 10.57 63.18
N GLN A 838 -106.25 11.33 63.84
CA GLN A 838 -106.68 12.31 64.83
C GLN A 838 -107.03 13.57 64.07
N CYS A 839 -108.30 13.70 63.71
CA CYS A 839 -108.80 14.94 63.13
C CYS A 839 -109.85 15.61 64.00
N SER A 840 -109.85 16.93 63.94
CA SER A 840 -110.79 17.80 64.64
C SER A 840 -111.48 18.66 63.59
N THR A 841 -112.79 18.85 63.73
CA THR A 841 -113.63 19.63 62.82
C THR A 841 -113.26 21.12 62.74
N ALA A 842 -112.27 21.58 63.51
CA ALA A 842 -111.76 22.94 63.46
C ALA A 842 -110.64 23.17 62.40
N SER A 843 -110.23 22.15 61.63
CA SER A 843 -109.05 22.25 60.73
C SER A 843 -109.19 21.46 59.42
N ASP A 844 -110.41 21.19 58.95
CA ASP A 844 -110.66 20.37 57.75
C ASP A 844 -110.73 21.20 56.47
N ASP A 845 -109.60 21.82 56.07
CA ASP A 845 -109.42 22.41 54.73
C ASP A 845 -109.16 21.29 53.71
N GLY A 846 -110.17 20.48 53.43
CA GLY A 846 -110.08 19.39 52.44
C GLY A 846 -111.20 18.35 52.46
N GLY A 847 -112.01 18.28 53.53
CA GLY A 847 -113.15 17.37 53.64
C GLY A 847 -112.78 15.90 53.85
N LEU A 848 -111.56 15.61 54.33
CA LEU A 848 -111.04 14.24 54.43
C LEU A 848 -111.55 13.49 55.67
N CYS A 849 -112.14 14.17 56.66
CA CYS A 849 -112.66 13.52 57.88
C CYS A 849 -114.06 12.91 57.75
N LEU A 850 -114.77 13.17 56.65
CA LEU A 850 -116.16 12.70 56.45
C LEU A 850 -116.29 11.57 55.41
N ALA A 851 -115.18 11.06 54.87
CA ALA A 851 -115.21 10.05 53.80
C ALA A 851 -114.53 8.70 54.15
N GLY A 852 -113.95 8.53 55.34
CA GLY A 852 -113.37 7.26 55.81
C GLY A 852 -112.02 7.40 56.48
#